data_AF-Q24F29-F1
#
_entry.id   AF-Q24F29-F1
#
_cell.length_a   1.000
_cell.length_b   1.000
_cell.length_c   1.000
_cell.angle_alpha   90.00
_cell.angle_beta   90.00
_cell.angle_gamma   90.00
#
_symmetry.space_group_name_H-M   'P 1'
#
loop_
_entity.id
_entity.type
_entity.pdbx_description
1 polymer ?
#
loop_
_entity_poly.entity_id
_entity_poly.type
_entity_poly.pdbx_seq_one_letter_code
_entity_poly.pdbx_strand_id
1 'polypeptide(L)'
;MILDRQTGICKCRHQFYRKGDQCYQCKNYCQGCIDANTCIQMDPNRMQNGACKADYFDDGYSCLLVKFNIDSLQNFYKTLFIQQAGGVCNQNPDPSTQVTYPILRIITKVGQLFAFQFKIITPEAYSCLAYLADNLGNEVFTVMFKTQTVTSPWGTTGSISYYYVAFLANGIFLQQVLINKDDYTWIGIYTTYDYVIFFINTNGQQLQTQAYDVTSQFSSIDFSQKFTLCVGQCKSKYQTSTTFICADFQFFQIIYIIQYPEDIRQMQNLIALQTIVAFSFTVNFESIKFTNQFNDQNTGAKLNISANPNNTFFDRFKGILFSPQNSGQISNLSLQNRIPTISVSIFIQEITYQVQILKLIQASNLQLEYYIVPYGTRAFIRICYNDLQYFYNSKCQDTVYSMLFLNQPNTLQIIYRNRSPYFSDIFIQEFEIICNYQIEIMTFTNSRLSPIITDTLFLFQQTNEQNSGNFLIYLNQIEIHVGDGSYYEDISNYKPCFLLKNVYDMKCLILKSGFLFYNNVIITQQDCLSYSQYLGTLHVINYSAQQCIDTKLTNLCIEIYSQSQNIKCKTCKYPNSDPNNNCLCPSGMFLDSTTLSCQKCNPYCLTCKTSSDNCTSCLYPDQAPPQCNCIQKNMYLDTSHICQYCSYKCLSCEFQSDLCTQCGFYRETPPLCNCSPQYQEINQICYPLICDTKCESCSNTSSNCATCKQGRIQPPNCVCDINYIENLFDGTCVPCPQGQFYDSKQQACIACIAPCKSCSGQANYCLECYEGFIEEKNDCKCQEGFSVAKIQNNKYDCLKNMGVSLNIVYSKSSYYLNFKFDLDIENISSYYQQNIDKLINLYFQEIPSNLYSISNPTISGNTLIVKINIMKSFQTLSGKVKFFDTSQIVDVSKNYVLDRIYQINPLSFTIGPFVFKESTLGSGFINQVLDNLEYQNAGVNKIAQDLRKANFSRNS
;
A
#
# COMPACT_ATOMS: atom_id res chain seq x y z
N MET A 1 46.13 -1.66 12.79
CA MET A 1 47.44 -0.98 12.81
C MET A 1 48.28 -1.45 11.63
N ILE A 2 49.16 -0.61 11.09
CA ILE A 2 50.18 -0.95 10.10
C ILE A 2 51.53 -0.63 10.74
N LEU A 3 52.48 -1.57 10.66
CA LEU A 3 53.85 -1.31 11.10
C LEU A 3 54.53 -0.38 10.08
N ASP A 4 54.86 0.83 10.50
CA ASP A 4 55.64 1.75 9.69
C ASP A 4 57.09 1.22 9.63
N ARG A 5 57.51 0.77 8.44
CA ARG A 5 58.81 0.12 8.25
C ARG A 5 60.00 1.07 8.43
N GLN A 6 59.80 2.39 8.37
CA GLN A 6 60.88 3.37 8.55
C GLN A 6 61.07 3.72 10.03
N THR A 7 59.97 3.81 10.79
CA THR A 7 60.00 4.23 12.20
C THR A 7 59.92 3.08 13.19
N GLY A 8 59.55 1.87 12.76
CA GLY A 8 59.35 0.72 13.64
C GLY A 8 58.12 0.83 14.55
N ILE A 9 57.30 1.87 14.39
CA ILE A 9 56.13 2.14 15.23
C ILE A 9 54.86 1.65 14.52
N CYS A 10 54.01 0.93 15.25
CA CYS A 10 52.65 0.63 14.79
C CYS A 10 51.83 1.93 14.69
N LYS A 11 51.53 2.33 13.45
CA LYS A 11 50.63 3.44 13.15
C LYS A 11 49.23 2.92 12.87
N CYS A 12 48.23 3.75 13.15
CA CYS A 12 46.87 3.45 12.71
C CYS A 12 46.75 3.61 11.19
N ARG A 13 45.79 2.90 10.58
CA ARG A 13 45.51 3.04 9.14
C ARG A 13 45.05 4.50 8.88
N HIS A 14 45.22 4.99 7.66
CA HIS A 14 44.61 6.25 7.25
C HIS A 14 43.10 6.24 7.59
N GLN A 15 42.55 7.35 8.09
CA GLN A 15 41.21 7.47 8.71
C GLN A 15 41.07 6.89 10.14
N PHE A 16 42.18 6.60 10.82
CA PHE A 16 42.17 6.19 12.22
C PHE A 16 43.24 6.94 13.02
N TYR A 17 42.90 7.34 14.24
CA TYR A 17 43.84 7.90 15.21
C TYR A 17 44.15 6.88 16.30
N ARG A 18 45.33 6.99 16.90
CA ARG A 18 45.79 6.08 17.95
C ARG A 18 45.42 6.63 19.31
N LYS A 19 44.80 5.81 20.16
CA LYS A 19 44.61 6.09 21.59
C LYS A 19 44.98 4.83 22.38
N GLY A 20 46.13 4.86 23.06
CA GLY A 20 46.75 3.66 23.64
C GLY A 20 47.23 2.69 22.54
N ASP A 21 46.90 1.41 22.67
CA ASP A 21 47.22 0.37 21.66
C ASP A 21 46.06 0.06 20.70
N GLN A 22 45.02 0.88 20.73
CA GLN A 22 43.87 0.75 19.85
C GLN A 22 43.79 1.91 18.86
N CYS A 23 43.27 1.59 17.67
CA CYS A 23 42.96 2.56 16.63
C CYS A 23 41.47 2.85 16.64
N TYR A 24 41.12 4.12 16.71
CA TYR A 24 39.74 4.60 16.64
C TYR A 24 39.51 5.31 15.33
N GLN A 25 38.32 5.13 14.76
CA GLN A 25 37.98 5.72 13.47
C GLN A 25 37.84 7.23 13.61
N CYS A 26 38.36 7.96 12.62
CA CYS A 26 38.10 9.38 12.46
C CYS A 26 36.63 9.62 12.10
N LYS A 27 36.11 10.81 12.40
CA LYS A 27 34.82 11.21 11.84
C LYS A 27 34.91 11.18 10.31
N ASN A 28 33.86 10.68 9.66
CA ASN A 28 33.88 10.38 8.21
C ASN A 28 34.23 11.58 7.32
N TYR A 29 33.97 12.81 7.80
CA TYR A 29 34.25 14.06 7.11
C TYR A 29 35.70 14.57 7.26
N CYS A 30 36.55 13.92 8.04
CA CYS A 30 37.95 14.31 8.21
C CYS A 30 38.86 13.57 7.21
N GLN A 31 39.93 14.19 6.70
CA GLN A 31 41.06 13.48 6.07
C GLN A 31 42.09 13.07 7.13
N GLY A 32 41.78 11.99 7.84
CA GLY A 32 42.53 11.63 9.03
C GLY A 32 42.30 12.61 10.17
N CYS A 33 42.70 12.20 11.36
CA CYS A 33 42.45 12.94 12.58
C CYS A 33 43.55 12.64 13.59
N ILE A 34 43.80 13.60 14.46
CA ILE A 34 44.76 13.47 15.56
C ILE A 34 44.07 12.81 16.75
N ASP A 35 42.79 13.15 16.97
CA ASP A 35 41.90 12.59 17.97
C ASP A 35 40.45 12.56 17.45
N ALA A 36 39.48 12.20 18.32
CA ALA A 36 38.07 12.10 17.96
C ALA A 36 37.45 13.38 17.36
N ASN A 37 37.99 14.55 17.70
CA ASN A 37 37.42 15.85 17.38
C ASN A 37 38.32 16.70 16.47
N THR A 38 39.61 16.37 16.38
CA THR A 38 40.59 17.16 15.62
C THR A 38 40.89 16.48 14.28
N CYS A 39 40.28 16.96 13.18
CA CYS A 39 40.67 16.54 11.83
C CYS A 39 42.08 17.03 11.50
N ILE A 40 42.89 16.21 10.81
CA ILE A 40 44.19 16.64 10.25
C ILE A 40 43.93 17.63 9.11
N GLN A 41 42.92 17.35 8.29
CA GLN A 41 42.45 18.23 7.22
C GLN A 41 40.92 18.11 7.10
N MET A 42 40.25 19.26 6.95
CA MET A 42 38.79 19.41 6.86
C MET A 42 38.46 20.41 5.74
N ASP A 43 37.36 20.19 5.02
CA ASP A 43 36.87 21.13 4.02
C ASP A 43 36.61 22.53 4.64
N PRO A 44 37.12 23.63 4.05
CA PRO A 44 36.95 25.00 4.58
C PRO A 44 35.48 25.48 4.68
N ASN A 45 34.57 24.84 3.95
CA ASN A 45 33.14 25.11 3.95
C ASN A 45 32.35 24.21 4.89
N ARG A 46 33.05 23.36 5.66
CA ARG A 46 32.47 22.56 6.73
C ARG A 46 32.59 23.28 8.07
N MET A 47 31.50 23.32 8.82
CA MET A 47 31.44 23.88 10.17
C MET A 47 32.07 22.92 11.19
N GLN A 48 32.42 23.41 12.39
CA GLN A 48 33.04 22.60 13.44
C GLN A 48 32.17 21.41 13.91
N ASN A 49 30.84 21.51 13.76
CA ASN A 49 29.92 20.41 14.06
C ASN A 49 29.94 19.29 12.99
N GLY A 50 30.70 19.46 11.90
CA GLY A 50 30.82 18.51 10.80
C GLY A 50 29.82 18.72 9.65
N ALA A 51 28.86 19.64 9.78
CA ALA A 51 27.91 19.95 8.71
C ALA A 51 28.47 20.98 7.73
N CYS A 52 28.04 20.93 6.47
CA CYS A 52 28.35 21.97 5.49
C CYS A 52 27.63 23.29 5.82
N LYS A 53 28.22 24.42 5.42
CA LYS A 53 27.56 25.75 5.45
C LYS A 53 26.24 25.72 4.66
N ALA A 54 25.36 26.68 4.94
CA ALA A 54 24.14 26.87 4.15
C ALA A 54 24.47 26.98 2.65
N ASP A 55 23.59 26.42 1.80
CA ASP A 55 23.71 26.34 0.33
C ASP A 55 24.84 25.43 -0.22
N TYR A 56 25.56 24.72 0.65
CA TYR A 56 26.48 23.67 0.25
C TYR A 56 25.87 22.28 0.46
N PHE A 57 26.13 21.38 -0.48
CA PHE A 57 25.80 19.97 -0.41
C PHE A 57 26.95 19.17 0.19
N ASP A 58 26.63 18.23 1.08
CA ASP A 58 27.59 17.32 1.68
C ASP A 58 27.65 16.01 0.90
N ASP A 59 28.72 15.78 0.15
CA ASP A 59 28.95 14.50 -0.55
C ASP A 59 29.49 13.39 0.38
N GLY A 60 29.58 13.68 1.69
CA GLY A 60 30.19 12.85 2.73
C GLY A 60 31.66 13.19 3.00
N TYR A 61 32.27 14.05 2.19
CA TYR A 61 33.68 14.40 2.24
C TYR A 61 33.91 15.90 2.03
N SER A 62 33.52 16.44 0.88
CA SER A 62 33.59 17.87 0.52
C SER A 62 32.23 18.56 0.67
N CYS A 63 32.27 19.88 0.81
CA CYS A 63 31.08 20.72 0.76
C CYS A 63 31.01 21.39 -0.62
N LEU A 64 30.07 20.95 -1.46
CA LEU A 64 29.94 21.37 -2.85
C LEU A 64 28.92 22.50 -3.00
N LEU A 65 29.31 23.58 -3.68
CA LEU A 65 28.39 24.66 -4.03
C LEU A 65 27.51 24.24 -5.20
N VAL A 66 26.21 24.56 -5.16
CA VAL A 66 25.29 24.33 -6.26
C VAL A 66 25.69 25.17 -7.47
N LYS A 67 26.16 24.52 -8.53
CA LYS A 67 26.56 25.15 -9.81
C LYS A 67 25.69 24.78 -11.00
N PHE A 68 24.61 24.03 -10.75
CA PHE A 68 23.63 23.61 -11.73
C PHE A 68 22.39 23.05 -11.04
N ASN A 69 21.21 23.54 -11.42
CA ASN A 69 19.95 23.04 -10.87
C ASN A 69 18.82 23.11 -11.89
N ILE A 70 18.04 22.05 -12.01
CA ILE A 70 16.79 22.02 -12.79
C ILE A 70 15.65 22.02 -11.80
N ASP A 71 14.96 23.14 -11.60
CA ASP A 71 13.87 23.22 -10.62
C ASP A 71 12.60 22.51 -11.11
N SER A 72 12.32 22.55 -12.42
CA SER A 72 11.09 21.95 -12.97
C SER A 72 11.11 20.42 -12.93
N LEU A 73 10.01 19.82 -12.47
CA LEU A 73 9.72 18.39 -12.63
C LEU A 73 8.91 18.09 -13.91
N GLN A 74 8.49 19.13 -14.63
CA GLN A 74 7.73 19.00 -15.88
C GLN A 74 8.59 19.56 -17.01
N ASN A 75 9.35 18.69 -17.67
CA ASN A 75 10.12 19.03 -18.86
C ASN A 75 9.44 18.45 -20.10
N PHE A 76 9.69 19.04 -21.26
CA PHE A 76 9.14 18.55 -22.51
C PHE A 76 10.20 17.79 -23.30
N TYR A 77 9.82 16.65 -23.87
CA TYR A 77 10.66 15.85 -24.74
C TYR A 77 9.81 15.28 -25.88
N LYS A 78 10.32 15.33 -27.10
CA LYS A 78 9.67 14.74 -28.27
C LYS A 78 10.70 14.07 -29.17
N THR A 79 10.53 12.76 -29.39
CA THR A 79 11.26 12.02 -30.42
C THR A 79 10.72 12.42 -31.79
N LEU A 80 11.62 12.66 -32.73
CA LEU A 80 11.32 12.89 -34.14
C LEU A 80 11.70 11.60 -34.89
N PHE A 81 10.74 10.98 -35.58
CA PHE A 81 10.97 9.72 -36.29
C PHE A 81 11.40 9.97 -37.74
N ILE A 82 12.34 9.14 -38.21
CA ILE A 82 13.01 9.18 -39.52
C ILE A 82 12.07 8.92 -40.73
N GLN A 83 10.75 8.76 -40.59
CA GLN A 83 9.87 8.33 -41.70
C GLN A 83 9.72 9.32 -42.88
N GLN A 84 10.68 10.23 -43.09
CA GLN A 84 10.87 11.03 -44.28
C GLN A 84 12.28 10.94 -44.90
N ALA A 85 13.13 10.00 -44.47
CA ALA A 85 14.37 9.67 -45.17
C ALA A 85 14.09 8.74 -46.36
N GLY A 86 13.64 9.36 -47.45
CA GLY A 86 13.34 8.69 -48.72
C GLY A 86 12.48 9.58 -49.64
N GLY A 87 13.01 10.73 -50.06
CA GLY A 87 12.43 11.55 -51.14
C GLY A 87 11.54 12.74 -50.74
N VAL A 88 11.38 13.06 -49.45
CA VAL A 88 10.33 14.00 -48.96
C VAL A 88 10.85 15.35 -48.42
N CYS A 89 12.17 15.63 -48.44
CA CYS A 89 12.72 16.93 -48.00
C CYS A 89 12.23 18.16 -48.81
N ASN A 90 11.47 17.95 -49.89
CA ASN A 90 10.86 18.97 -50.75
C ASN A 90 9.36 19.23 -50.47
N GLN A 91 8.78 18.73 -49.38
CA GLN A 91 7.36 18.93 -49.05
C GLN A 91 7.12 20.03 -47.98
N ASN A 92 5.84 20.39 -47.80
CA ASN A 92 5.35 21.40 -46.85
C ASN A 92 5.84 21.12 -45.40
N PRO A 93 5.96 22.16 -44.55
CA PRO A 93 6.39 22.01 -43.17
C PRO A 93 5.52 20.98 -42.44
N ASP A 94 6.14 19.94 -41.88
CA ASP A 94 5.45 18.94 -41.08
C ASP A 94 5.03 19.56 -39.72
N PRO A 95 3.73 19.60 -39.38
CA PRO A 95 3.25 20.06 -38.07
C PRO A 95 3.90 19.34 -36.88
N SER A 96 4.43 18.13 -37.08
CA SER A 96 5.16 17.38 -36.06
C SER A 96 6.47 18.05 -35.62
N THR A 97 7.04 18.94 -36.43
CA THR A 97 8.27 19.70 -36.14
C THR A 97 8.03 20.96 -35.31
N GLN A 98 6.77 21.31 -35.07
CA GLN A 98 6.38 22.52 -34.34
C GLN A 98 5.88 22.18 -32.93
N VAL A 99 6.20 23.07 -31.98
CA VAL A 99 5.63 23.10 -30.63
C VAL A 99 5.10 24.48 -30.35
N THR A 100 3.84 24.50 -29.94
CA THR A 100 3.10 25.72 -29.65
C THR A 100 2.54 25.65 -28.22
N TYR A 101 1.89 26.73 -27.80
CA TYR A 101 1.11 26.77 -26.56
C TYR A 101 0.00 25.69 -26.54
N PRO A 102 -0.27 24.99 -25.41
CA PRO A 102 0.21 25.25 -24.04
C PRO A 102 1.51 24.53 -23.65
N ILE A 103 2.11 23.78 -24.57
CA ILE A 103 3.31 22.98 -24.31
C ILE A 103 4.53 23.89 -24.22
N LEU A 104 4.68 24.83 -25.16
CA LEU A 104 5.73 25.85 -25.13
C LEU A 104 5.33 26.99 -24.19
N ARG A 105 5.99 27.07 -23.03
CA ARG A 105 5.80 28.13 -22.05
C ARG A 105 7.04 29.01 -22.00
N ILE A 106 6.92 30.26 -22.43
CA ILE A 106 8.02 31.22 -22.33
C ILE A 106 7.97 31.88 -20.95
N ILE A 107 9.08 31.81 -20.22
CA ILE A 107 9.22 32.38 -18.88
C ILE A 107 10.43 33.30 -18.90
N THR A 108 10.21 34.60 -18.77
CA THR A 108 11.30 35.59 -18.77
C THR A 108 12.02 35.63 -17.42
N LYS A 109 13.31 36.01 -17.43
CA LYS A 109 14.18 36.09 -16.24
C LYS A 109 14.45 34.75 -15.53
N VAL A 110 14.04 33.65 -16.14
CA VAL A 110 14.26 32.29 -15.65
C VAL A 110 14.92 31.51 -16.78
N GLY A 111 15.93 30.71 -16.46
CA GLY A 111 16.67 29.96 -17.47
C GLY A 111 15.81 28.88 -18.12
N GLN A 112 15.81 28.85 -19.44
CA GLN A 112 15.17 27.80 -20.25
C GLN A 112 16.19 27.24 -21.23
N LEU A 113 16.24 25.91 -21.38
CA LEU A 113 17.08 25.25 -22.39
C LEU A 113 16.21 24.65 -23.49
N PHE A 114 16.46 25.09 -24.72
CA PHE A 114 15.93 24.48 -25.94
C PHE A 114 17.03 23.63 -26.57
N ALA A 115 16.81 22.34 -26.74
CA ALA A 115 17.86 21.44 -27.19
C ALA A 115 17.36 20.44 -28.24
N PHE A 116 18.16 20.17 -29.26
CA PHE A 116 17.83 19.23 -30.33
C PHE A 116 19.06 18.62 -30.99
N GLN A 117 18.90 17.47 -31.63
CA GLN A 117 19.96 16.76 -32.33
C GLN A 117 19.59 16.51 -33.78
N PHE A 118 20.56 16.67 -34.68
CA PHE A 118 20.40 16.40 -36.11
C PHE A 118 21.69 15.84 -36.75
N LYS A 119 21.56 15.12 -37.86
CA LYS A 119 22.66 14.73 -38.75
C LYS A 119 22.33 15.13 -40.19
N ILE A 120 23.27 15.70 -40.91
CA ILE A 120 22.99 16.25 -42.24
C ILE A 120 22.99 15.13 -43.28
N ILE A 121 21.93 15.06 -44.10
CA ILE A 121 21.83 14.13 -45.22
C ILE A 121 22.26 14.83 -46.50
N THR A 122 21.57 15.92 -46.86
CA THR A 122 21.92 16.76 -48.01
C THR A 122 22.11 18.22 -47.56
N PRO A 123 23.31 18.80 -47.73
CA PRO A 123 23.58 20.16 -47.30
C PRO A 123 22.87 21.13 -48.25
N GLU A 124 22.20 22.13 -47.68
CA GLU A 124 21.56 23.20 -48.43
C GLU A 124 22.12 24.56 -47.99
N ALA A 125 22.45 25.42 -48.95
CA ALA A 125 23.14 26.66 -48.67
C ALA A 125 22.25 27.64 -47.90
N TYR A 126 22.59 27.91 -46.63
CA TYR A 126 21.93 28.91 -45.79
C TYR A 126 20.44 28.61 -45.52
N SER A 127 20.20 27.48 -44.86
CA SER A 127 18.87 26.92 -44.55
C SER A 127 18.59 26.92 -43.03
N CYS A 128 17.32 27.04 -42.62
CA CYS A 128 16.94 27.07 -41.22
C CYS A 128 16.90 25.66 -40.62
N LEU A 129 17.50 25.49 -39.44
CA LEU A 129 17.43 24.28 -38.61
C LEU A 129 16.32 24.38 -37.56
N ALA A 130 16.23 25.54 -36.91
CA ALA A 130 15.24 25.81 -35.87
C ALA A 130 15.00 27.31 -35.69
N TYR A 131 13.82 27.70 -35.24
CA TYR A 131 13.56 29.07 -34.78
C TYR A 131 12.53 29.08 -33.65
N LEU A 132 12.55 30.13 -32.84
CA LEU A 132 11.48 30.49 -31.92
C LEU A 132 10.86 31.81 -32.40
N ALA A 133 9.56 31.83 -32.66
CA ALA A 133 8.86 33.04 -33.12
C ALA A 133 7.59 33.30 -32.31
N ASP A 134 7.21 34.57 -32.18
CA ASP A 134 5.89 34.95 -31.68
C ASP A 134 4.79 34.66 -32.72
N ASN A 135 3.53 34.86 -32.35
CA ASN A 135 2.37 34.69 -33.24
C ASN A 135 2.36 35.66 -34.44
N LEU A 136 3.14 36.73 -34.41
CA LEU A 136 3.25 37.72 -35.47
C LEU A 136 4.37 37.36 -36.48
N GLY A 137 5.12 36.29 -36.23
CA GLY A 137 6.24 35.85 -37.06
C GLY A 137 7.55 36.57 -36.76
N ASN A 138 7.65 37.27 -35.62
CA ASN A 138 8.93 37.82 -35.16
C ASN A 138 9.76 36.70 -34.51
N GLU A 139 10.81 36.30 -35.21
CA GLU A 139 11.77 35.32 -34.71
C GLU A 139 12.64 35.91 -33.59
N VAL A 140 12.50 35.36 -32.37
CA VAL A 140 13.33 35.63 -31.20
C VAL A 140 14.75 35.14 -31.45
N PHE A 141 14.89 33.87 -31.82
CA PHE A 141 16.16 33.30 -32.22
C PHE A 141 15.98 32.39 -33.42
N THR A 142 17.05 32.26 -34.20
CA THR A 142 17.10 31.43 -35.39
C THR A 142 18.43 30.68 -35.42
N VAL A 143 18.37 29.39 -35.71
CA VAL A 143 19.53 28.54 -35.94
C VAL A 143 19.60 28.21 -37.42
N MET A 144 20.69 28.60 -38.07
CA MET A 144 20.89 28.48 -39.50
C MET A 144 22.03 27.51 -39.80
N PHE A 145 21.86 26.69 -40.83
CA PHE A 145 22.92 25.90 -41.44
C PHE A 145 23.52 26.65 -42.62
N LYS A 146 24.85 26.80 -42.65
CA LYS A 146 25.57 27.54 -43.68
C LYS A 146 26.66 26.68 -44.31
N THR A 147 26.73 26.69 -45.63
CA THR A 147 27.83 26.08 -46.39
C THR A 147 28.77 27.18 -46.87
N GLN A 148 30.08 26.94 -46.79
CA GLN A 148 31.09 27.81 -47.38
C GLN A 148 32.04 26.96 -48.22
N THR A 149 32.05 27.18 -49.52
CA THR A 149 32.94 26.47 -50.44
C THR A 149 34.16 27.33 -50.73
N VAL A 150 35.35 26.82 -50.41
CA VAL A 150 36.62 27.47 -50.72
C VAL A 150 37.23 26.77 -51.93
N THR A 151 37.39 27.52 -53.02
CA THR A 151 38.12 27.06 -54.20
C THR A 151 39.62 27.11 -53.92
N SER A 152 40.33 26.02 -54.20
CA SER A 152 41.79 25.95 -54.07
C SER A 152 42.46 27.13 -54.79
N PRO A 153 43.36 27.90 -54.13
CA PRO A 153 44.12 28.97 -54.77
C PRO A 153 44.99 28.51 -55.95
N TRP A 154 45.19 27.20 -56.10
CA TRP A 154 46.12 26.59 -57.05
C TRP A 154 45.47 26.00 -58.31
N GLY A 155 44.18 26.25 -58.56
CA GLY A 155 43.50 25.82 -59.79
C GLY A 155 43.36 24.30 -59.96
N THR A 156 43.71 23.51 -58.94
CA THR A 156 43.46 22.07 -58.93
C THR A 156 41.99 21.80 -58.62
N THR A 157 41.39 20.87 -59.36
CA THR A 157 39.97 20.50 -59.39
C THR A 157 39.45 19.88 -58.09
N GLY A 158 39.40 20.66 -57.02
CA GLY A 158 38.82 20.26 -55.74
C GLY A 158 38.33 21.48 -54.95
N SER A 159 37.02 21.63 -54.86
CA SER A 159 36.38 22.58 -53.96
C SER A 159 36.17 21.93 -52.59
N ILE A 160 36.64 22.55 -51.51
CA ILE A 160 36.40 22.08 -50.14
C ILE A 160 35.21 22.84 -49.58
N SER A 161 34.19 22.12 -49.12
CA SER A 161 33.01 22.70 -48.48
C SER A 161 33.11 22.56 -46.96
N TYR A 162 33.00 23.70 -46.27
CA TYR A 162 32.88 23.81 -44.82
C TYR A 162 31.42 24.00 -44.43
N TYR A 163 31.03 23.39 -43.32
CA TYR A 163 29.65 23.36 -42.84
C TYR A 163 29.59 24.04 -41.48
N TYR A 164 28.70 25.02 -41.33
CA TYR A 164 28.57 25.80 -40.11
C TYR A 164 27.13 25.77 -39.61
N VAL A 165 26.99 25.80 -38.29
CA VAL A 165 25.74 26.14 -37.61
C VAL A 165 25.90 27.56 -37.05
N ALA A 166 25.03 28.47 -37.47
CA ALA A 166 25.01 29.87 -37.05
C ALA A 166 23.81 30.15 -36.15
N PHE A 167 24.02 30.94 -35.10
CA PHE A 167 23.00 31.39 -34.17
C PHE A 167 22.73 32.88 -34.37
N LEU A 168 21.46 33.24 -34.54
CA LEU A 168 20.99 34.60 -34.69
C LEU A 168 19.98 34.91 -33.57
N ALA A 169 20.09 36.10 -32.96
CA ALA A 169 19.13 36.64 -32.01
C ALA A 169 18.44 37.86 -32.64
N ASN A 170 17.13 37.76 -32.86
CA ASN A 170 16.33 38.77 -33.57
C ASN A 170 16.99 39.23 -34.89
N GLY A 171 17.50 38.28 -35.68
CA GLY A 171 18.18 38.54 -36.96
C GLY A 171 19.62 39.02 -36.87
N ILE A 172 20.14 39.33 -35.68
CA ILE A 172 21.54 39.69 -35.46
C ILE A 172 22.37 38.41 -35.31
N PHE A 173 23.40 38.27 -36.12
CA PHE A 173 24.37 37.17 -36.01
C PHE A 173 25.17 37.29 -34.71
N LEU A 174 25.20 36.20 -33.93
CA LEU A 174 25.98 36.14 -32.69
C LEU A 174 27.20 35.23 -32.82
N GLN A 175 27.01 33.99 -33.29
CA GLN A 175 28.07 33.00 -33.39
C GLN A 175 27.83 32.01 -34.54
N GLN A 176 28.90 31.37 -35.01
CA GLN A 176 28.81 30.13 -35.77
C GLN A 176 29.86 29.11 -35.32
N VAL A 177 29.54 27.83 -35.46
CA VAL A 177 30.42 26.70 -35.11
C VAL A 177 30.57 25.80 -36.34
N LEU A 178 31.81 25.37 -36.61
CA LEU A 178 32.11 24.43 -37.68
C LEU A 178 31.64 23.03 -37.27
N ILE A 179 30.93 22.35 -38.15
CA ILE A 179 30.44 20.98 -37.94
C ILE A 179 30.87 20.07 -39.08
N ASN A 180 30.80 18.76 -38.83
CA ASN A 180 30.94 17.75 -39.86
C ASN A 180 29.55 17.34 -40.36
N LYS A 181 29.43 17.16 -41.67
CA LYS A 181 28.16 16.77 -42.32
C LYS A 181 27.69 15.39 -41.83
N ASP A 182 28.61 14.44 -41.70
CA ASP A 182 28.27 13.04 -41.45
C ASP A 182 28.08 12.71 -39.96
N ASP A 183 28.26 13.71 -39.09
CA ASP A 183 28.15 13.57 -37.65
C ASP A 183 26.80 14.04 -37.15
N TYR A 184 26.35 13.39 -36.07
CA TYR A 184 25.29 13.98 -35.28
C TYR A 184 25.83 15.22 -34.57
N THR A 185 25.16 16.33 -34.82
CA THR A 185 25.36 17.60 -34.15
C THR A 185 24.20 17.81 -33.20
N TRP A 186 24.53 18.08 -31.95
CA TRP A 186 23.57 18.52 -30.96
C TRP A 186 23.72 20.03 -30.72
N ILE A 187 22.58 20.69 -30.55
CA ILE A 187 22.46 22.12 -30.28
C ILE A 187 21.63 22.32 -29.03
N GLY A 188 22.06 23.23 -28.16
CA GLY A 188 21.28 23.75 -27.05
C GLY A 188 21.39 25.25 -26.94
N ILE A 189 20.28 25.86 -26.60
CA ILE A 189 20.15 27.29 -26.43
C ILE A 189 19.58 27.49 -25.03
N TYR A 190 20.45 27.90 -24.11
CA TYR A 190 19.99 28.35 -22.80
C TYR A 190 19.72 29.84 -22.88
N THR A 191 18.59 30.30 -22.36
CA THR A 191 18.25 31.72 -22.34
C THR A 191 17.44 32.10 -21.11
N THR A 192 17.72 33.28 -20.55
CA THR A 192 16.81 34.00 -19.62
C THR A 192 16.07 35.15 -20.31
N TYR A 193 16.36 35.34 -21.60
CA TYR A 193 16.00 36.48 -22.45
C TYR A 193 16.72 37.79 -22.11
N ASP A 194 17.51 37.82 -21.03
CA ASP A 194 18.52 38.88 -20.81
C ASP A 194 19.89 38.43 -21.34
N TYR A 195 20.20 37.13 -21.20
CA TYR A 195 21.39 36.51 -21.76
C TYR A 195 21.07 35.16 -22.41
N VAL A 196 21.87 34.80 -23.42
CA VAL A 196 21.81 33.51 -24.12
C VAL A 196 23.17 32.83 -24.08
N ILE A 197 23.17 31.51 -23.84
CA ILE A 197 24.34 30.65 -24.00
C ILE A 197 24.03 29.64 -25.08
N PHE A 198 24.86 29.66 -26.13
CA PHE A 198 24.75 28.72 -27.23
C PHE A 198 25.72 27.56 -27.02
N PHE A 199 25.16 26.35 -26.96
CA PHE A 199 25.86 25.11 -26.73
C PHE A 199 25.82 24.29 -28.02
N ILE A 200 26.98 23.96 -28.58
CA ILE A 200 27.05 22.99 -29.69
C ILE A 200 28.00 21.87 -29.32
N ASN A 201 27.51 20.65 -29.45
CA ASN A 201 28.29 19.43 -29.26
C ASN A 201 28.24 18.60 -30.54
N THR A 202 29.38 18.07 -30.96
CA THR A 202 29.45 17.11 -32.07
C THR A 202 30.16 15.87 -31.58
N ASN A 203 29.98 14.73 -32.24
CA ASN A 203 30.77 13.53 -31.92
C ASN A 203 32.29 13.80 -32.02
N GLY A 204 32.71 14.80 -32.82
CA GLY A 204 34.10 15.15 -33.10
C GLY A 204 34.78 16.18 -32.19
N GLN A 205 34.03 17.01 -31.45
CA GLN A 205 34.58 18.21 -30.81
C GLN A 205 33.98 18.50 -29.44
N GLN A 206 34.83 18.97 -28.51
CA GLN A 206 34.43 19.47 -27.21
C GLN A 206 33.49 20.68 -27.36
N LEU A 207 32.46 20.72 -26.51
CA LEU A 207 31.40 21.73 -26.49
C LEU A 207 31.95 23.16 -26.61
N GLN A 208 31.57 23.87 -27.66
CA GLN A 208 31.82 25.31 -27.77
C GLN A 208 30.67 26.07 -27.12
N THR A 209 31.00 26.96 -26.19
CA THR A 209 30.01 27.79 -25.48
C THR A 209 30.50 29.22 -25.39
N GLN A 210 29.59 30.16 -25.61
CA GLN A 210 29.81 31.57 -25.32
C GLN A 210 28.48 32.18 -24.84
N ALA A 211 28.57 33.00 -23.81
CA ALA A 211 27.44 33.76 -23.29
C ALA A 211 27.35 35.12 -24.01
N TYR A 212 26.15 35.51 -24.39
CA TYR A 212 25.84 36.78 -25.05
C TYR A 212 24.77 37.51 -24.26
N ASP A 213 24.99 38.80 -24.00
CA ASP A 213 23.92 39.70 -23.56
C ASP A 213 23.03 40.00 -24.77
N VAL A 214 21.74 39.68 -24.64
CA VAL A 214 20.73 39.82 -25.69
C VAL A 214 19.59 40.76 -25.29
N THR A 215 19.75 41.49 -24.19
CA THR A 215 18.73 42.40 -23.64
C THR A 215 18.25 43.40 -24.68
N SER A 216 19.18 43.95 -25.47
CA SER A 216 18.84 44.92 -26.52
C SER A 216 18.06 44.28 -27.69
N GLN A 217 18.41 43.05 -28.06
CA GLN A 217 17.84 42.30 -29.17
C GLN A 217 16.41 41.85 -28.87
N PHE A 218 16.11 41.55 -27.60
CA PHE A 218 14.79 41.06 -27.17
C PHE A 218 13.90 42.14 -26.55
N SER A 219 14.41 43.37 -26.35
CA SER A 219 13.66 44.49 -25.78
C SER A 219 12.35 44.83 -26.50
N SER A 220 12.25 44.55 -27.80
CA SER A 220 11.07 44.82 -28.62
C SER A 220 10.07 43.65 -28.70
N ILE A 221 10.37 42.52 -28.06
CA ILE A 221 9.56 41.29 -28.15
C ILE A 221 8.56 41.24 -26.99
N ASP A 222 7.27 41.10 -27.32
CA ASP A 222 6.22 40.93 -26.34
C ASP A 222 6.09 39.46 -25.92
N PHE A 223 6.75 39.10 -24.81
CA PHE A 223 6.73 37.76 -24.25
C PHE A 223 5.38 37.33 -23.64
N SER A 224 4.36 38.20 -23.63
CA SER A 224 2.99 37.82 -23.24
C SER A 224 2.23 37.06 -24.33
N GLN A 225 2.74 37.06 -25.57
CA GLN A 225 2.11 36.38 -26.69
C GLN A 225 2.36 34.87 -26.69
N LYS A 226 1.64 34.15 -27.55
CA LYS A 226 1.96 32.73 -27.79
C LYS A 226 3.14 32.66 -28.75
N PHE A 227 3.99 31.67 -28.52
CA PHE A 227 5.16 31.40 -29.33
C PHE A 227 5.02 30.05 -30.03
N THR A 228 5.78 29.91 -31.12
CA THR A 228 6.00 28.67 -31.85
C THR A 228 7.49 28.40 -31.91
N LEU A 229 7.89 27.24 -31.40
CA LEU A 229 9.21 26.67 -31.62
C LEU A 229 9.11 25.70 -32.78
N CYS A 230 9.92 25.89 -33.80
CA CYS A 230 10.04 24.95 -34.92
C CYS A 230 11.45 24.35 -34.92
N VAL A 231 11.56 23.02 -35.01
CA VAL A 231 12.83 22.29 -35.16
C VAL A 231 12.70 21.26 -36.28
N GLY A 232 13.48 21.39 -37.35
CA GLY A 232 13.39 20.50 -38.52
C GLY A 232 13.07 21.23 -39.81
N GLN A 233 11.97 20.83 -40.45
CA GLN A 233 11.46 21.44 -41.68
C GLN A 233 10.84 22.82 -41.42
N CYS A 234 11.69 23.77 -41.06
CA CYS A 234 11.34 25.13 -40.67
C CYS A 234 11.81 26.11 -41.73
N LYS A 235 11.00 27.13 -42.03
CA LYS A 235 11.39 28.23 -42.91
C LYS A 235 11.49 29.52 -42.11
N SER A 236 12.70 30.02 -41.93
CA SER A 236 12.97 31.31 -41.30
C SER A 236 12.76 32.46 -42.29
N LYS A 237 12.36 33.65 -41.81
CA LYS A 237 12.34 34.90 -42.58
C LYS A 237 13.74 35.38 -42.97
N TYR A 238 14.78 34.92 -42.27
CA TYR A 238 16.18 35.22 -42.57
C TYR A 238 16.82 34.21 -43.53
N GLN A 239 16.10 33.14 -43.89
CA GLN A 239 16.57 32.14 -44.83
C GLN A 239 16.55 32.66 -46.27
N THR A 240 17.64 32.45 -47.01
CA THR A 240 17.73 32.79 -48.44
C THR A 240 17.51 31.59 -49.36
N SER A 241 17.66 30.35 -48.86
CA SER A 241 17.35 29.15 -49.64
C SER A 241 15.84 28.99 -49.86
N THR A 242 15.46 28.52 -51.04
CA THR A 242 14.06 28.18 -51.34
C THR A 242 13.64 26.81 -50.81
N THR A 243 14.61 25.99 -50.39
CA THR A 243 14.44 24.61 -49.90
C THR A 243 14.71 24.49 -48.41
N PHE A 244 14.14 23.45 -47.79
CA PHE A 244 14.41 23.07 -46.40
C PHE A 244 15.69 22.24 -46.32
N ILE A 245 16.36 22.28 -45.17
CA ILE A 245 17.51 21.40 -44.94
C ILE A 245 17.06 19.94 -44.81
N CYS A 246 17.72 19.04 -45.53
CA CYS A 246 17.50 17.61 -45.36
C CYS A 246 18.46 17.09 -44.29
N ALA A 247 17.95 16.95 -43.07
CA ALA A 247 18.69 16.40 -41.95
C ALA A 247 17.85 15.34 -41.22
N ASP A 248 18.54 14.36 -40.65
CA ASP A 248 18.00 13.35 -39.75
C ASP A 248 17.92 13.96 -38.35
N PHE A 249 16.72 14.40 -37.94
CA PHE A 249 16.45 14.88 -36.59
C PHE A 249 15.98 13.73 -35.71
N GLN A 250 16.60 13.55 -34.55
CA GLN A 250 16.32 12.41 -33.66
C GLN A 250 15.33 12.78 -32.55
N PHE A 251 15.53 13.94 -31.93
CA PHE A 251 14.68 14.43 -30.85
C PHE A 251 14.90 15.93 -30.63
N PHE A 252 13.97 16.54 -29.92
CA PHE A 252 14.19 17.81 -29.26
C PHE A 252 13.50 17.84 -27.90
N GLN A 253 14.01 18.70 -27.03
CA GLN A 253 13.60 18.83 -25.64
C GLN A 253 13.59 20.29 -25.21
N ILE A 254 12.71 20.59 -24.26
CA ILE A 254 12.62 21.89 -23.59
C ILE A 254 12.71 21.61 -22.09
N ILE A 255 13.76 22.12 -21.47
CA ILE A 255 13.97 22.04 -20.02
C ILE A 255 13.65 23.39 -19.42
N TYR A 256 12.72 23.40 -18.47
CA TYR A 256 12.22 24.61 -17.85
C TYR A 256 12.92 24.86 -16.51
N ILE A 257 13.16 26.13 -16.19
CA ILE A 257 13.65 26.58 -14.88
C ILE A 257 15.01 25.97 -14.53
N ILE A 258 16.01 26.26 -15.37
CA ILE A 258 17.43 25.94 -15.09
C ILE A 258 18.10 27.14 -14.41
N GLN A 259 18.65 26.90 -13.22
CA GLN A 259 19.46 27.86 -12.49
C GLN A 259 20.94 27.47 -12.57
N TYR A 260 21.81 28.48 -12.57
CA TYR A 260 23.27 28.32 -12.57
C TYR A 260 23.75 27.38 -13.70
N PRO A 261 23.74 27.76 -14.99
CA PRO A 261 24.18 26.88 -16.08
C PRO A 261 25.72 26.72 -16.16
N GLU A 262 26.43 26.83 -15.03
CA GLU A 262 27.90 26.86 -14.97
C GLU A 262 28.53 25.47 -15.11
N ASP A 263 27.84 24.41 -14.69
CA ASP A 263 28.31 23.03 -14.88
C ASP A 263 28.05 22.57 -16.33
N ILE A 264 29.05 22.79 -17.17
CA ILE A 264 29.06 22.40 -18.57
C ILE A 264 28.89 20.88 -18.75
N ARG A 265 29.44 20.06 -17.84
CA ARG A 265 29.31 18.60 -17.90
C ARG A 265 27.86 18.18 -17.69
N GLN A 266 27.20 18.74 -16.68
CA GLN A 266 25.77 18.51 -16.46
C GLN A 266 24.97 18.89 -17.69
N MET A 267 25.25 20.04 -18.29
CA MET A 267 24.60 20.46 -19.53
C MET A 267 24.76 19.37 -20.60
N GLN A 268 26.01 18.96 -20.91
CA GLN A 268 26.32 17.86 -21.85
C GLN A 268 25.60 16.54 -21.55
N ASN A 269 25.32 16.25 -20.28
CA ASN A 269 24.63 15.03 -19.88
C ASN A 269 23.13 15.11 -20.18
N LEU A 270 22.48 16.25 -19.99
CA LEU A 270 21.04 16.44 -20.29
C LEU A 270 20.69 16.23 -21.76
N ILE A 271 21.71 16.32 -22.58
CA ILE A 271 21.70 16.42 -24.02
C ILE A 271 21.77 15.04 -24.69
N ALA A 272 22.12 14.02 -23.93
CA ALA A 272 22.23 12.67 -24.44
C ALA A 272 20.86 12.01 -24.68
N LEU A 273 20.85 10.99 -25.55
CA LEU A 273 19.68 10.19 -25.90
C LEU A 273 18.99 9.59 -24.67
N GLN A 274 17.79 9.03 -24.84
CA GLN A 274 17.14 8.30 -23.75
C GLN A 274 17.97 7.09 -23.32
N THR A 275 18.00 6.84 -22.01
CA THR A 275 18.51 5.57 -21.47
C THR A 275 17.44 4.49 -21.58
N ILE A 276 17.83 3.33 -22.11
CA ILE A 276 16.95 2.15 -22.17
C ILE A 276 17.39 1.21 -21.06
N VAL A 277 16.44 0.77 -20.23
CA VAL A 277 16.70 -0.26 -19.23
C VAL A 277 16.86 -1.60 -19.95
N ALA A 278 18.05 -2.18 -19.90
CA ALA A 278 18.33 -3.48 -20.50
C ALA A 278 18.13 -4.63 -19.49
N PHE A 279 18.27 -4.36 -18.20
CA PHE A 279 17.95 -5.29 -17.13
C PHE A 279 17.72 -4.53 -15.83
N SER A 280 16.77 -4.99 -15.03
CA SER A 280 16.53 -4.49 -13.67
C SER A 280 16.23 -5.63 -12.71
N PHE A 281 16.94 -5.65 -11.59
CA PHE A 281 16.69 -6.54 -10.49
C PHE A 281 16.68 -5.78 -9.17
N THR A 282 15.59 -5.91 -8.43
CA THR A 282 15.46 -5.41 -7.06
C THR A 282 14.97 -6.53 -6.17
N VAL A 283 15.57 -6.62 -4.98
CA VAL A 283 15.11 -7.57 -3.97
C VAL A 283 13.69 -7.22 -3.53
N ASN A 284 12.73 -8.08 -3.86
CA ASN A 284 11.37 -7.97 -3.33
C ASN A 284 11.34 -8.56 -1.90
N PHE A 285 10.96 -7.72 -0.95
CA PHE A 285 10.90 -8.07 0.46
C PHE A 285 9.80 -9.08 0.82
N GLU A 286 8.71 -9.14 0.04
CA GLU A 286 7.53 -9.96 0.33
C GLU A 286 7.59 -11.36 -0.29
N SER A 287 8.36 -11.56 -1.36
CA SER A 287 8.33 -12.79 -2.17
C SER A 287 9.71 -13.38 -2.44
N ILE A 288 10.50 -13.63 -1.38
CA ILE A 288 11.83 -14.24 -1.52
C ILE A 288 11.66 -15.72 -1.88
N LYS A 289 11.55 -16.02 -3.17
CA LYS A 289 11.79 -17.37 -3.67
C LYS A 289 13.31 -17.55 -3.77
N PHE A 290 13.85 -18.52 -3.03
CA PHE A 290 15.25 -18.91 -3.12
C PHE A 290 15.45 -19.68 -4.43
N THR A 291 15.46 -18.96 -5.56
CA THR A 291 15.80 -19.50 -6.86
C THR A 291 17.16 -18.98 -7.26
N ASN A 292 17.98 -19.86 -7.83
CA ASN A 292 19.27 -19.48 -8.44
C ASN A 292 19.08 -18.72 -9.76
N GLN A 293 17.85 -18.40 -10.14
CA GLN A 293 17.48 -17.75 -11.38
C GLN A 293 16.41 -16.68 -11.10
N PHE A 294 16.65 -15.48 -11.62
CA PHE A 294 15.74 -14.33 -11.56
C PHE A 294 15.48 -13.82 -12.97
N ASN A 295 14.21 -13.65 -13.33
CA ASN A 295 13.81 -13.16 -14.64
C ASN A 295 13.25 -11.74 -14.49
N ASP A 296 13.78 -10.80 -15.27
CA ASP A 296 13.19 -9.48 -15.43
C ASP A 296 11.97 -9.60 -16.37
N GLN A 297 10.78 -9.25 -15.87
CA GLN A 297 9.55 -9.37 -16.65
C GLN A 297 9.43 -8.36 -17.78
N ASN A 298 10.11 -7.21 -17.67
CA ASN A 298 10.00 -6.14 -18.66
C ASN A 298 10.90 -6.36 -19.87
N THR A 299 12.11 -6.90 -19.63
CA THR A 299 13.15 -7.04 -20.66
C THR A 299 13.33 -8.49 -21.11
N GLY A 300 12.90 -9.47 -20.31
CA GLY A 300 13.16 -10.89 -20.54
C GLY A 300 14.59 -11.34 -20.21
N ALA A 301 15.44 -10.43 -19.72
CA ALA A 301 16.79 -10.73 -19.27
C ALA A 301 16.79 -11.55 -17.97
N LYS A 302 17.83 -12.38 -17.78
CA LYS A 302 17.86 -13.41 -16.72
C LYS A 302 19.15 -13.37 -15.94
N LEU A 303 19.09 -13.25 -14.62
CA LEU A 303 20.22 -13.41 -13.72
C LEU A 303 20.25 -14.85 -13.17
N ASN A 304 21.30 -15.59 -13.52
CA ASN A 304 21.59 -16.92 -13.01
C ASN A 304 22.76 -16.86 -12.02
N ILE A 305 22.65 -17.55 -10.90
CA ILE A 305 23.69 -17.61 -9.85
C ILE A 305 24.18 -19.06 -9.72
N SER A 306 25.48 -19.26 -9.86
CA SER A 306 26.14 -20.55 -9.64
C SER A 306 26.36 -20.79 -8.14
N ALA A 307 25.28 -20.96 -7.38
CA ALA A 307 25.36 -21.32 -5.96
C ALA A 307 24.85 -22.74 -5.72
N ASN A 308 25.44 -23.43 -4.73
CA ASN A 308 24.85 -24.66 -4.21
C ASN A 308 23.46 -24.32 -3.63
N PRO A 309 22.37 -24.97 -4.07
CA PRO A 309 21.01 -24.64 -3.63
C PRO A 309 20.79 -24.75 -2.11
N ASN A 310 21.67 -25.44 -1.39
CA ASN A 310 21.61 -25.57 0.07
C ASN A 310 22.26 -24.40 0.85
N ASN A 311 23.03 -23.51 0.20
CA ASN A 311 23.68 -22.38 0.87
C ASN A 311 22.81 -21.13 0.82
N THR A 312 22.75 -20.40 1.93
CA THR A 312 22.12 -19.07 1.97
C THR A 312 23.00 -18.04 1.27
N PHE A 313 22.69 -17.69 0.03
CA PHE A 313 23.39 -16.65 -0.75
C PHE A 313 22.61 -15.33 -0.76
N PHE A 314 21.75 -15.07 0.23
CA PHE A 314 20.85 -13.93 0.21
C PHE A 314 20.60 -13.40 1.62
N ASP A 315 20.61 -12.08 1.75
CA ASP A 315 20.24 -11.34 2.95
C ASP A 315 19.19 -10.27 2.57
N ARG A 316 18.08 -10.25 3.29
CA ARG A 316 16.93 -9.37 3.01
C ARG A 316 17.28 -7.87 3.10
N PHE A 317 18.25 -7.50 3.93
CA PHE A 317 18.66 -6.11 4.17
C PHE A 317 19.94 -5.72 3.43
N LYS A 318 20.71 -6.70 2.93
CA LYS A 318 21.96 -6.44 2.20
C LYS A 318 21.87 -6.77 0.70
N GLY A 319 21.15 -7.82 0.32
CA GLY A 319 20.98 -8.27 -1.06
C GLY A 319 21.50 -9.69 -1.32
N ILE A 320 21.86 -9.96 -2.58
CA ILE A 320 22.46 -11.22 -3.03
C ILE A 320 23.92 -11.26 -2.60
N LEU A 321 24.30 -12.28 -1.83
CA LEU A 321 25.67 -12.56 -1.41
C LEU A 321 26.49 -13.19 -2.53
N PHE A 322 27.61 -12.57 -2.83
CA PHE A 322 28.72 -13.11 -3.60
C PHE A 322 29.92 -13.36 -2.70
N SER A 323 30.53 -14.53 -2.88
CA SER A 323 31.70 -15.04 -2.15
C SER A 323 32.58 -15.85 -3.12
N PRO A 324 33.77 -16.33 -2.71
CA PRO A 324 34.62 -17.15 -3.58
C PRO A 324 33.94 -18.42 -4.13
N GLN A 325 32.81 -18.84 -3.55
CA GLN A 325 32.12 -20.08 -3.88
C GLN A 325 30.96 -19.93 -4.88
N ASN A 326 30.64 -18.71 -5.32
CA ASN A 326 29.57 -18.49 -6.29
C ASN A 326 29.90 -17.34 -7.26
N SER A 327 29.23 -17.36 -8.41
CA SER A 327 29.29 -16.30 -9.43
C SER A 327 27.91 -16.05 -10.01
N GLY A 328 27.73 -14.94 -10.71
CA GLY A 328 26.49 -14.58 -11.39
C GLY A 328 26.69 -14.46 -12.90
N GLN A 329 25.63 -14.68 -13.66
CA GLN A 329 25.59 -14.47 -15.10
C GLN A 329 24.24 -13.83 -15.45
N ILE A 330 24.27 -12.64 -16.06
CA ILE A 330 23.08 -12.00 -16.62
C ILE A 330 23.07 -12.29 -18.11
N SER A 331 22.09 -13.03 -18.60
CA SER A 331 21.93 -13.40 -20.02
C SER A 331 20.67 -12.77 -20.64
N ASN A 332 20.57 -12.87 -21.98
CA ASN A 332 19.54 -12.24 -22.81
C ASN A 332 19.51 -10.71 -22.71
N LEU A 333 20.69 -10.09 -22.54
CA LEU A 333 20.81 -8.63 -22.53
C LEU A 333 20.82 -8.08 -23.95
N SER A 334 19.93 -7.14 -24.26
CA SER A 334 20.00 -6.39 -25.52
C SER A 334 20.91 -5.17 -25.36
N LEU A 335 22.22 -5.36 -25.55
CA LEU A 335 23.22 -4.29 -25.39
C LEU A 335 23.40 -3.41 -26.63
N GLN A 336 22.84 -3.79 -27.78
CA GLN A 336 22.87 -3.01 -29.03
C GLN A 336 24.29 -2.52 -29.42
N ASN A 337 25.32 -3.35 -29.21
CA ASN A 337 26.74 -3.03 -29.43
C ASN A 337 27.29 -1.85 -28.59
N ARG A 338 26.67 -1.49 -27.46
CA ARG A 338 27.10 -0.37 -26.59
C ARG A 338 27.55 -0.86 -25.22
N ILE A 339 28.57 -0.21 -24.65
CA ILE A 339 29.00 -0.50 -23.27
C ILE A 339 27.87 -0.08 -22.33
N PRO A 340 27.40 -0.98 -21.44
CA PRO A 340 26.30 -0.65 -20.54
C PRO A 340 26.74 0.29 -19.42
N THR A 341 25.81 1.12 -18.97
CA THR A 341 25.88 1.81 -17.68
C THR A 341 25.35 0.89 -16.58
N ILE A 342 26.01 0.88 -15.42
CA ILE A 342 25.68 -0.01 -14.31
C ILE A 342 25.29 0.81 -13.09
N SER A 343 24.16 0.45 -12.50
CA SER A 343 23.64 0.97 -11.23
C SER A 343 23.52 -0.19 -10.27
N VAL A 344 24.13 -0.11 -9.09
CA VAL A 344 24.01 -1.15 -8.07
C VAL A 344 24.17 -0.60 -6.66
N SER A 345 23.38 -1.12 -5.74
CA SER A 345 23.60 -0.94 -4.31
C SER A 345 24.48 -2.07 -3.79
N ILE A 346 25.55 -1.73 -3.09
CA ILE A 346 26.60 -2.68 -2.69
C ILE A 346 26.93 -2.57 -1.20
N PHE A 347 26.93 -3.71 -0.52
CA PHE A 347 27.35 -3.84 0.87
C PHE A 347 28.57 -4.76 0.96
N ILE A 348 29.73 -4.20 1.30
CA ILE A 348 30.99 -4.95 1.40
C ILE A 348 31.20 -5.35 2.86
N GLN A 349 30.95 -6.60 3.21
CA GLN A 349 31.16 -7.09 4.58
C GLN A 349 32.62 -7.48 4.81
N GLU A 350 33.21 -8.19 3.85
CA GLU A 350 34.62 -8.60 3.91
C GLU A 350 35.23 -8.53 2.51
N ILE A 351 36.47 -8.06 2.43
CA ILE A 351 37.29 -8.10 1.22
C ILE A 351 38.77 -8.00 1.61
N THR A 352 39.55 -9.02 1.31
CA THR A 352 40.99 -9.05 1.65
C THR A 352 41.91 -8.85 0.44
N TYR A 353 41.37 -8.92 -0.77
CA TYR A 353 42.08 -8.82 -2.03
C TYR A 353 41.19 -8.16 -3.10
N GLN A 354 41.75 -7.81 -4.26
CA GLN A 354 40.94 -7.28 -5.35
C GLN A 354 39.96 -8.32 -5.89
N VAL A 355 38.70 -7.94 -6.08
CA VAL A 355 37.64 -8.84 -6.55
C VAL A 355 37.04 -8.28 -7.82
N GLN A 356 36.97 -9.10 -8.87
CA GLN A 356 36.25 -8.73 -10.10
C GLN A 356 34.75 -8.71 -9.80
N ILE A 357 34.09 -7.58 -10.06
CA ILE A 357 32.64 -7.45 -9.87
C ILE A 357 31.88 -7.71 -11.15
N LEU A 358 32.42 -7.26 -12.29
CA LEU A 358 31.77 -7.36 -13.57
C LEU A 358 32.80 -7.55 -14.68
N LYS A 359 32.46 -8.40 -15.63
CA LYS A 359 33.25 -8.64 -16.84
C LYS A 359 32.35 -8.58 -18.07
N LEU A 360 32.79 -7.78 -19.03
CA LEU A 360 32.19 -7.66 -20.36
C LEU A 360 33.21 -8.12 -21.40
N ILE A 361 32.76 -9.00 -22.31
CA ILE A 361 33.59 -9.53 -23.40
C ILE A 361 33.15 -8.82 -24.68
N GLN A 362 34.09 -8.26 -25.44
CA GLN A 362 33.84 -7.60 -26.71
C GLN A 362 34.28 -8.49 -27.88
N ALA A 363 33.91 -8.11 -29.12
CA ALA A 363 34.53 -8.68 -30.32
C ALA A 363 36.05 -8.63 -30.21
N SER A 364 36.78 -9.50 -30.93
CA SER A 364 38.26 -9.47 -31.07
C SER A 364 39.09 -9.72 -29.80
N ASN A 365 38.55 -10.44 -28.80
CA ASN A 365 39.22 -10.72 -27.51
C ASN A 365 39.52 -9.48 -26.64
N LEU A 366 38.85 -8.35 -26.86
CA LEU A 366 38.90 -7.22 -25.94
C LEU A 366 38.01 -7.49 -24.72
N GLN A 367 38.49 -7.20 -23.52
CA GLN A 367 37.77 -7.41 -22.27
C GLN A 367 37.76 -6.13 -21.43
N LEU A 368 36.58 -5.75 -20.98
CA LEU A 368 36.38 -4.67 -20.02
C LEU A 368 36.01 -5.28 -18.68
N GLU A 369 36.84 -5.02 -17.68
CA GLU A 369 36.75 -5.66 -16.38
C GLU A 369 36.70 -4.60 -15.27
N TYR A 370 35.82 -4.82 -14.31
CA TYR A 370 35.59 -3.94 -13.19
C TYR A 370 35.94 -4.67 -11.91
N TYR A 371 36.73 -4.03 -11.06
CA TYR A 371 37.24 -4.60 -9.82
C TYR A 371 36.92 -3.69 -8.64
N ILE A 372 36.69 -4.31 -7.48
CA ILE A 372 36.73 -3.65 -6.18
C ILE A 372 38.07 -3.99 -5.54
N VAL A 373 38.81 -2.97 -5.12
CA VAL A 373 40.13 -3.15 -4.52
C VAL A 373 40.12 -2.62 -3.09
N PRO A 374 40.47 -3.45 -2.08
CA PRO A 374 40.42 -3.05 -0.69
C PRO A 374 41.49 -2.00 -0.35
N TYR A 375 41.08 -0.96 0.36
CA TYR A 375 41.94 0.11 0.86
C TYR A 375 41.53 0.55 2.26
N GLY A 376 42.15 -0.07 3.28
CA GLY A 376 41.87 0.27 4.67
C GLY A 376 40.48 -0.20 5.12
N THR A 377 39.56 0.74 5.36
CA THR A 377 38.12 0.50 5.63
C THR A 377 37.23 0.93 4.48
N ARG A 378 37.83 1.22 3.33
CA ARG A 378 37.17 1.56 2.09
C ARG A 378 37.63 0.61 0.99
N ALA A 379 37.00 0.71 -0.17
CA ALA A 379 37.46 0.06 -1.39
C ALA A 379 37.28 1.01 -2.57
N PHE A 380 38.25 1.04 -3.46
CA PHE A 380 38.19 1.83 -4.69
C PHE A 380 37.74 0.95 -5.87
N ILE A 381 37.23 1.60 -6.91
CA ILE A 381 36.85 0.94 -8.15
C ILE A 381 38.03 0.99 -9.10
N ARG A 382 38.37 -0.17 -9.67
CA ARG A 382 39.38 -0.31 -10.71
C ARG A 382 38.71 -0.74 -12.00
N ILE A 383 38.95 -0.01 -13.08
CA ILE A 383 38.48 -0.36 -14.42
C ILE A 383 39.70 -0.75 -15.24
N CYS A 384 39.70 -1.96 -15.78
CA CYS A 384 40.75 -2.49 -16.65
C CYS A 384 40.20 -2.72 -18.05
N TYR A 385 40.90 -2.15 -19.02
CA TYR A 385 40.68 -2.40 -20.44
C TYR A 385 41.82 -3.29 -20.95
N ASN A 386 41.49 -4.55 -21.26
CA ASN A 386 42.46 -5.57 -21.66
C ASN A 386 42.31 -5.90 -23.14
N ASP A 387 43.40 -5.69 -23.89
CA ASP A 387 43.55 -6.18 -25.26
C ASP A 387 44.28 -7.52 -25.26
N LEU A 388 43.55 -8.63 -25.37
CA LEU A 388 44.14 -9.97 -25.36
C LEU A 388 44.95 -10.28 -26.63
N GLN A 389 44.89 -9.43 -27.67
CA GLN A 389 45.75 -9.61 -28.85
C GLN A 389 47.20 -9.22 -28.56
N TYR A 390 47.44 -8.39 -27.54
CA TYR A 390 48.76 -7.96 -27.07
C TYR A 390 48.85 -8.13 -25.54
N PHE A 391 49.33 -9.31 -25.11
CA PHE A 391 49.36 -9.79 -23.71
C PHE A 391 50.00 -8.84 -22.67
N TYR A 392 50.65 -7.74 -23.08
CA TYR A 392 51.34 -6.78 -22.22
C TYR A 392 50.64 -5.40 -22.08
N ASN A 393 49.47 -5.19 -22.68
CA ASN A 393 48.83 -3.87 -22.78
C ASN A 393 47.51 -3.72 -21.99
N SER A 394 47.37 -4.35 -20.82
CA SER A 394 46.24 -4.05 -19.92
C SER A 394 46.38 -2.63 -19.35
N LYS A 395 45.40 -1.77 -19.61
CA LYS A 395 45.33 -0.43 -19.02
C LYS A 395 44.30 -0.45 -17.90
N CYS A 396 44.77 -0.35 -16.66
CA CYS A 396 43.91 -0.23 -15.49
C CYS A 396 44.00 1.17 -14.89
N GLN A 397 42.88 1.73 -14.47
CA GLN A 397 42.81 2.96 -13.69
C GLN A 397 41.99 2.73 -12.42
N ASP A 398 42.38 3.38 -11.33
CA ASP A 398 41.78 3.28 -10.01
C ASP A 398 41.14 4.60 -9.62
N THR A 399 39.99 4.55 -8.97
CA THR A 399 39.39 5.77 -8.39
C THR A 399 40.27 6.25 -7.25
N VAL A 400 40.56 7.54 -7.21
CA VAL A 400 41.36 8.20 -6.18
C VAL A 400 40.47 8.73 -5.04
N TYR A 401 39.27 9.22 -5.36
CA TYR A 401 38.39 9.91 -4.43
C TYR A 401 37.08 9.19 -4.20
N SER A 402 36.48 8.65 -5.26
CA SER A 402 35.20 7.94 -5.21
C SER A 402 35.42 6.54 -4.62
N MET A 403 34.97 6.30 -3.39
CA MET A 403 35.22 5.04 -2.68
C MET A 403 33.96 4.46 -2.01
N LEU A 404 33.94 3.14 -1.91
CA LEU A 404 32.94 2.38 -1.18
C LEU A 404 33.39 2.14 0.26
N PHE A 405 32.47 2.23 1.22
CA PHE A 405 32.70 1.94 2.63
C PHE A 405 32.48 0.45 2.94
N LEU A 406 33.36 -0.14 3.76
CA LEU A 406 33.15 -1.48 4.30
C LEU A 406 32.15 -1.45 5.45
N ASN A 407 31.39 -2.53 5.60
CA ASN A 407 30.35 -2.74 6.61
C ASN A 407 29.25 -1.66 6.61
N GLN A 408 29.06 -1.02 5.47
CA GLN A 408 28.05 0.01 5.26
C GLN A 408 27.38 -0.20 3.89
N PRO A 409 26.12 0.21 3.74
CA PRO A 409 25.45 0.24 2.45
C PRO A 409 26.06 1.33 1.58
N ASN A 410 26.33 1.03 0.32
CA ASN A 410 26.83 1.98 -0.66
C ASN A 410 25.97 1.97 -1.92
N THR A 411 25.98 3.07 -2.64
CA THR A 411 25.54 3.13 -4.04
C THR A 411 26.76 3.20 -4.94
N LEU A 412 26.73 2.46 -6.05
CA LEU A 412 27.75 2.49 -7.09
C LEU A 412 27.06 2.69 -8.45
N GLN A 413 27.43 3.75 -9.15
CA GLN A 413 27.08 3.97 -10.54
C GLN A 413 28.34 4.05 -11.37
N ILE A 414 28.32 3.41 -12.53
CA ILE A 414 29.36 3.52 -13.53
C ILE A 414 28.68 3.86 -14.84
N ILE A 415 28.71 5.15 -15.19
CA ILE A 415 28.10 5.69 -16.39
C ILE A 415 29.15 5.70 -17.50
N TYR A 416 28.88 5.00 -18.59
CA TYR A 416 29.76 4.98 -19.76
C TYR A 416 29.34 6.06 -20.77
N ARG A 417 30.33 6.76 -21.34
CA ARG A 417 30.14 7.75 -22.40
C ARG A 417 31.22 7.59 -23.47
N ASN A 418 30.80 7.57 -24.73
CA ASN A 418 31.74 7.65 -25.85
C ASN A 418 32.04 9.11 -26.20
N ARG A 419 33.29 9.54 -26.02
CA ARG A 419 33.77 10.90 -26.32
C ARG A 419 34.75 10.94 -27.52
N SER A 420 34.77 9.87 -28.32
CA SER A 420 35.73 9.70 -29.41
C SER A 420 35.50 10.70 -30.55
N PRO A 421 36.52 11.46 -30.98
CA PRO A 421 36.40 12.30 -32.17
C PRO A 421 36.19 11.44 -33.43
N TYR A 422 35.24 11.81 -34.29
CA TYR A 422 34.87 11.00 -35.47
C TYR A 422 35.99 10.83 -36.53
N PHE A 423 37.04 11.66 -36.48
CA PHE A 423 38.14 11.68 -37.46
C PHE A 423 39.47 11.11 -36.95
N SER A 424 39.52 10.58 -35.73
CA SER A 424 40.75 10.00 -35.20
C SER A 424 40.66 8.49 -35.10
N ASP A 425 41.76 7.81 -35.43
CA ASP A 425 42.04 6.42 -34.99
C ASP A 425 42.19 6.32 -33.45
N ILE A 426 41.70 7.30 -32.70
CA ILE A 426 41.76 7.40 -31.24
C ILE A 426 40.32 7.49 -30.75
N PHE A 427 39.95 6.49 -29.97
CA PHE A 427 38.68 6.40 -29.29
C PHE A 427 38.85 6.79 -27.83
N ILE A 428 38.05 7.75 -27.37
CA ILE A 428 38.04 8.24 -25.99
C ILE A 428 36.79 7.68 -25.31
N GLN A 429 37.01 6.81 -24.34
CA GLN A 429 35.98 6.21 -23.50
C GLN A 429 36.02 6.89 -22.14
N GLU A 430 34.89 7.44 -21.71
CA GLU A 430 34.74 8.12 -20.43
C GLU A 430 33.85 7.28 -19.51
N PHE A 431 34.31 7.06 -18.28
CA PHE A 431 33.56 6.38 -17.22
C PHE A 431 33.39 7.36 -16.06
N GLU A 432 32.14 7.73 -15.80
CA GLU A 432 31.74 8.56 -14.67
C GLU A 432 31.31 7.63 -13.53
N ILE A 433 32.14 7.57 -12.49
CA ILE A 433 32.01 6.64 -11.37
C ILE A 433 31.51 7.39 -10.15
N ILE A 434 30.31 7.04 -9.73
CA ILE A 434 29.64 7.63 -8.57
C ILE A 434 29.59 6.61 -7.45
N CYS A 435 30.31 6.87 -6.35
CA CYS A 435 30.22 6.07 -5.13
C CYS A 435 29.55 6.92 -4.04
N ASN A 436 28.37 6.49 -3.57
CA ASN A 436 27.53 7.22 -2.61
C ASN A 436 27.05 8.55 -3.19
N TYR A 437 27.87 9.60 -3.09
CA TYR A 437 27.64 10.94 -3.66
C TYR A 437 28.91 11.54 -4.28
N GLN A 438 30.02 10.79 -4.23
CA GLN A 438 31.32 11.22 -4.74
C GLN A 438 31.46 10.83 -6.19
N ILE A 439 31.93 11.75 -7.02
CA ILE A 439 31.99 11.58 -8.47
C ILE A 439 33.43 11.65 -8.92
N GLU A 440 33.81 10.72 -9.78
CA GLU A 440 35.12 10.68 -10.40
C GLU A 440 35.02 10.25 -11.85
N ILE A 441 35.78 10.90 -12.73
CA ILE A 441 35.75 10.63 -14.16
C ILE A 441 37.07 9.97 -14.56
N MET A 442 36.98 8.80 -15.18
CA MET A 442 38.10 8.09 -15.80
C MET A 442 38.00 8.17 -17.31
N THR A 443 39.14 8.33 -17.98
CA THR A 443 39.20 8.37 -19.44
C THR A 443 40.22 7.38 -19.97
N PHE A 444 39.80 6.54 -20.91
CA PHE A 444 40.65 5.60 -21.63
C PHE A 444 40.75 6.03 -23.09
N THR A 445 41.98 6.10 -23.60
CA THR A 445 42.26 6.33 -25.02
C THR A 445 42.73 5.03 -25.67
N ASN A 446 41.98 4.57 -26.67
CA ASN A 446 42.20 3.31 -27.38
C ASN A 446 42.29 3.54 -28.89
N SER A 447 43.05 2.72 -29.60
CA SER A 447 43.18 2.85 -31.06
C SER A 447 42.01 2.21 -31.84
N ARG A 448 41.21 1.36 -31.19
CA ARG A 448 40.04 0.68 -31.77
C ARG A 448 38.92 0.52 -30.75
N LEU A 449 37.68 0.84 -31.15
CA LEU A 449 36.45 0.37 -30.49
C LEU A 449 36.00 -0.91 -31.17
N SER A 450 35.92 -2.00 -30.43
CA SER A 450 35.33 -3.24 -30.92
C SER A 450 33.86 -3.34 -30.50
N PRO A 451 32.96 -3.75 -31.40
CA PRO A 451 31.56 -3.91 -31.06
C PRO A 451 31.39 -4.98 -29.97
N ILE A 452 30.42 -4.77 -29.08
CA ILE A 452 30.06 -5.79 -28.08
C ILE A 452 29.19 -6.83 -28.75
N ILE A 453 29.65 -8.08 -28.83
CA ILE A 453 28.90 -9.20 -29.42
C ILE A 453 28.22 -10.06 -28.34
N THR A 454 28.38 -9.73 -27.06
CA THR A 454 27.83 -10.56 -25.99
C THR A 454 26.52 -10.02 -25.46
N ASP A 455 25.51 -10.87 -25.43
CA ASP A 455 24.25 -10.64 -24.72
C ASP A 455 24.33 -11.11 -23.25
N THR A 456 25.56 -11.22 -22.73
CA THR A 456 25.85 -11.79 -21.41
C THR A 456 26.85 -10.93 -20.64
N LEU A 457 26.54 -10.69 -19.36
CA LEU A 457 27.45 -10.08 -18.39
C LEU A 457 27.77 -11.09 -17.29
N PHE A 458 29.03 -11.19 -16.89
CA PHE A 458 29.46 -12.04 -15.79
C PHE A 458 29.68 -11.21 -14.53
N LEU A 459 29.19 -11.71 -13.40
CA LEU A 459 29.36 -11.14 -12.07
C LEU A 459 30.24 -12.05 -11.23
N PHE A 460 31.26 -11.51 -10.57
CA PHE A 460 32.15 -12.27 -9.68
C PHE A 460 32.70 -13.57 -10.32
N GLN A 461 33.07 -13.52 -11.60
CA GLN A 461 33.63 -14.67 -12.29
C GLN A 461 34.99 -15.02 -11.69
N GLN A 462 35.11 -16.25 -11.17
CA GLN A 462 36.39 -16.75 -10.68
C GLN A 462 37.26 -17.14 -11.87
N THR A 463 38.47 -16.58 -11.97
CA THR A 463 39.52 -17.10 -12.84
C THR A 463 40.17 -18.30 -12.16
N ASN A 464 40.48 -19.37 -12.89
CA ASN A 464 41.03 -20.64 -12.37
C ASN A 464 42.38 -20.55 -11.61
N GLU A 465 42.91 -19.34 -11.39
CA GLU A 465 44.09 -19.11 -10.57
C GLU A 465 43.70 -18.94 -9.10
N GLN A 466 44.42 -19.63 -8.23
CA GLN A 466 44.19 -19.76 -6.79
C GLN A 466 44.23 -18.42 -6.04
N ASN A 467 43.23 -17.57 -6.20
CA ASN A 467 43.04 -16.38 -5.37
C ASN A 467 42.48 -16.82 -4.01
N SER A 468 43.39 -17.02 -3.07
CA SER A 468 43.16 -17.52 -1.70
C SER A 468 42.57 -16.49 -0.73
N GLY A 469 42.02 -15.39 -1.23
CA GLY A 469 41.45 -14.36 -0.39
C GLY A 469 39.97 -14.60 -0.10
N ASN A 470 39.49 -14.03 1.00
CA ASN A 470 38.08 -14.07 1.38
C ASN A 470 37.38 -12.77 0.97
N PHE A 471 36.16 -12.89 0.46
CA PHE A 471 35.27 -11.76 0.28
C PHE A 471 33.81 -12.17 0.54
N LEU A 472 33.05 -11.22 1.07
CA LEU A 472 31.61 -11.32 1.32
C LEU A 472 30.99 -9.99 0.88
N ILE A 473 30.43 -9.97 -0.32
CA ILE A 473 29.89 -8.77 -0.95
C ILE A 473 28.43 -9.01 -1.30
N TYR A 474 27.55 -8.10 -0.90
CA TYR A 474 26.13 -8.19 -1.22
C TYR A 474 25.76 -7.15 -2.27
N LEU A 475 25.01 -7.57 -3.29
CA LEU A 475 24.46 -6.68 -4.33
C LEU A 475 22.93 -6.59 -4.23
N ASN A 476 22.40 -5.39 -4.39
CA ASN A 476 20.97 -5.11 -4.49
C ASN A 476 20.72 -4.01 -5.54
N GLN A 477 19.47 -3.82 -5.97
CA GLN A 477 19.07 -2.78 -6.93
C GLN A 477 19.98 -2.71 -8.17
N ILE A 478 20.23 -3.87 -8.78
CA ILE A 478 21.05 -3.98 -9.99
C ILE A 478 20.22 -3.48 -11.17
N GLU A 479 20.51 -2.30 -11.69
CA GLU A 479 19.98 -1.81 -12.97
C GLU A 479 21.10 -1.71 -13.99
N ILE A 480 20.86 -2.19 -15.20
CA ILE A 480 21.76 -2.07 -16.35
C ILE A 480 21.05 -1.26 -17.41
N HIS A 481 21.69 -0.17 -17.84
CA HIS A 481 21.17 0.72 -18.86
C HIS A 481 22.04 0.67 -20.12
N VAL A 482 21.40 0.89 -21.26
CA VAL A 482 22.06 1.01 -22.57
C VAL A 482 21.73 2.38 -23.15
N GLY A 483 22.74 2.98 -23.80
CA GLY A 483 22.68 4.34 -24.33
C GLY A 483 23.49 5.33 -23.49
N ASP A 484 23.87 6.46 -24.10
CA ASP A 484 24.72 7.48 -23.47
C ASP A 484 23.98 8.35 -22.44
N GLY A 485 22.79 7.95 -21.99
CA GLY A 485 21.68 8.87 -21.86
C GLY A 485 21.71 9.93 -20.76
N SER A 486 20.57 10.60 -20.57
CA SER A 486 20.54 11.80 -19.73
C SER A 486 20.50 11.48 -18.24
N TYR A 487 21.59 11.84 -17.56
CA TYR A 487 21.73 11.78 -16.11
C TYR A 487 21.92 13.20 -15.59
N TYR A 488 21.15 13.55 -14.56
CA TYR A 488 21.19 14.86 -13.92
C TYR A 488 21.55 14.68 -12.45
N GLU A 489 22.61 15.36 -12.01
CA GLU A 489 22.97 15.39 -10.59
C GLU A 489 22.37 16.63 -9.94
N ASP A 490 21.52 16.39 -8.96
CA ASP A 490 20.92 17.43 -8.14
C ASP A 490 21.66 17.49 -6.81
N ILE A 491 22.49 18.50 -6.64
CA ILE A 491 23.18 18.80 -5.38
C ILE A 491 22.46 19.89 -4.57
N SER A 492 21.20 20.21 -4.86
CA SER A 492 20.44 21.19 -4.06
C SER A 492 20.03 20.59 -2.71
N ASN A 493 19.96 21.38 -1.64
CA ASN A 493 19.51 20.85 -0.34
C ASN A 493 17.98 20.69 -0.24
N TYR A 494 17.23 21.16 -1.24
CA TYR A 494 15.76 21.22 -1.19
C TYR A 494 15.09 20.00 -1.84
N LYS A 495 15.80 19.30 -2.73
CA LYS A 495 15.27 18.12 -3.44
C LYS A 495 15.84 16.84 -2.87
N PRO A 496 15.05 15.76 -2.74
CA PRO A 496 15.48 14.55 -2.05
C PRO A 496 16.34 13.61 -2.92
N CYS A 497 16.34 13.79 -4.24
CA CYS A 497 17.12 12.97 -5.15
C CYS A 497 18.50 13.58 -5.40
N PHE A 498 19.52 12.74 -5.52
CA PHE A 498 20.88 13.12 -5.91
C PHE A 498 21.13 12.87 -7.40
N LEU A 499 20.77 11.68 -7.91
CA LEU A 499 20.96 11.33 -9.33
C LEU A 499 19.62 11.00 -9.96
N LEU A 500 19.24 11.75 -10.98
CA LEU A 500 18.03 11.54 -11.77
C LEU A 500 18.42 11.00 -13.15
N LYS A 501 17.65 10.04 -13.66
CA LYS A 501 17.73 9.60 -15.05
C LYS A 501 16.58 10.18 -15.86
N ASN A 502 16.83 10.37 -17.15
CA ASN A 502 15.89 10.86 -18.16
C ASN A 502 15.19 12.16 -17.75
N VAL A 503 15.65 13.29 -18.32
CA VAL A 503 15.16 14.64 -17.95
C VAL A 503 13.64 14.83 -18.06
N TYR A 504 12.96 14.04 -18.89
CA TYR A 504 11.51 14.15 -19.07
C TYR A 504 10.69 13.53 -17.92
N ASP A 505 11.11 12.36 -17.40
CA ASP A 505 10.43 11.68 -16.29
C ASP A 505 11.06 12.02 -14.93
N MET A 506 12.28 12.56 -14.94
CA MET A 506 13.07 12.90 -13.75
C MET A 506 13.07 11.73 -12.75
N LYS A 507 13.21 10.50 -13.24
CA LYS A 507 13.18 9.31 -12.37
C LYS A 507 14.41 9.29 -11.48
N CYS A 508 14.19 9.30 -10.17
CA CYS A 508 15.28 9.23 -9.20
C CYS A 508 15.94 7.85 -9.19
N LEU A 509 17.27 7.82 -9.33
CA LEU A 509 18.12 6.63 -9.21
C LEU A 509 18.78 6.53 -7.84
N ILE A 510 19.30 7.65 -7.32
CA ILE A 510 19.98 7.69 -6.02
C ILE A 510 19.33 8.76 -5.16
N LEU A 511 18.83 8.37 -3.99
CA LEU A 511 18.32 9.29 -2.99
C LEU A 511 19.47 9.89 -2.17
N LYS A 512 19.29 11.15 -1.76
CA LYS A 512 20.15 11.80 -0.77
C LYS A 512 19.96 11.16 0.60
N SER A 513 20.97 11.31 1.44
CA SER A 513 20.94 10.80 2.81
C SER A 513 19.73 11.39 3.56
N GLY A 514 19.05 10.55 4.33
CA GLY A 514 17.83 10.92 5.05
C GLY A 514 16.52 10.69 4.31
N PHE A 515 16.55 10.31 3.02
CA PHE A 515 15.36 10.00 2.22
C PHE A 515 15.27 8.51 1.85
N LEU A 516 14.05 8.02 1.64
CA LEU A 516 13.74 6.62 1.32
C LEU A 516 12.57 6.54 0.33
N PHE A 517 12.49 5.44 -0.44
CA PHE A 517 11.29 5.09 -1.19
C PHE A 517 10.29 4.31 -0.33
N TYR A 518 9.01 4.67 -0.41
CA TYR A 518 7.87 3.93 0.13
C TYR A 518 6.74 3.94 -0.90
N ASN A 519 6.37 2.78 -1.44
CA ASN A 519 5.34 2.66 -2.50
C ASN A 519 5.56 3.63 -3.68
N ASN A 520 6.79 3.72 -4.18
CA ASN A 520 7.25 4.65 -5.24
C ASN A 520 7.18 6.14 -4.89
N VAL A 521 6.89 6.51 -3.64
CA VAL A 521 6.93 7.88 -3.15
C VAL A 521 8.20 8.08 -2.33
N ILE A 522 8.83 9.26 -2.44
CA ILE A 522 9.99 9.61 -1.64
C ILE A 522 9.51 10.19 -0.30
N ILE A 523 9.95 9.60 0.81
CA ILE A 523 9.66 10.03 2.18
C ILE A 523 10.96 10.22 2.96
N THR A 524 10.90 10.86 4.13
CA THR A 524 12.07 10.93 5.02
C THR A 524 12.23 9.65 5.84
N GLN A 525 13.43 9.41 6.36
CA GLN A 525 13.68 8.34 7.33
C GLN A 525 12.81 8.49 8.59
N GLN A 526 12.57 9.73 9.03
CA GLN A 526 11.72 9.99 10.19
C GLN A 526 10.25 9.63 9.91
N ASP A 527 9.76 9.94 8.71
CA ASP A 527 8.41 9.55 8.28
C ASP A 527 8.25 8.02 8.33
N CYS A 528 9.24 7.28 7.78
CA CYS A 528 9.25 5.82 7.82
C CYS A 528 9.15 5.26 9.25
N LEU A 529 9.94 5.79 10.18
CA LEU A 529 9.90 5.35 11.57
C LEU A 529 8.57 5.73 12.24
N SER A 530 8.01 6.89 11.91
CA SER A 530 6.73 7.35 12.45
C SER A 530 5.53 6.53 11.96
N TYR A 531 5.60 5.97 10.73
CA TYR A 531 4.55 5.09 10.20
C TYR A 531 4.33 3.85 11.06
N SER A 532 5.34 3.40 11.81
CA SER A 532 5.17 2.34 12.79
C SER A 532 4.12 2.67 13.85
N GLN A 533 4.02 3.92 14.24
CA GLN A 533 3.05 4.38 15.23
C GLN A 533 1.67 4.57 14.60
N TYR A 534 1.61 5.20 13.43
CA TYR A 534 0.34 5.56 12.78
C TYR A 534 -0.40 4.36 12.18
N LEU A 535 0.32 3.41 11.57
CA LEU A 535 -0.28 2.27 10.87
C LEU A 535 -0.37 1.01 11.73
N GLY A 536 0.24 1.02 12.92
CA GLY A 536 0.24 -0.11 13.86
C GLY A 536 1.14 -1.29 13.46
N THR A 537 1.79 -1.23 12.29
CA THR A 537 2.75 -2.23 11.82
C THR A 537 4.18 -1.70 11.85
N LEU A 538 5.16 -2.51 12.23
CA LEU A 538 6.56 -2.12 12.29
C LEU A 538 7.09 -1.81 10.89
N HIS A 539 7.50 -0.57 10.69
CA HIS A 539 8.21 -0.10 9.51
C HIS A 539 9.71 -0.02 9.80
N VAL A 540 10.53 -0.59 8.92
CA VAL A 540 11.99 -0.61 9.05
C VAL A 540 12.66 -0.01 7.82
N ILE A 541 13.84 0.56 8.03
CA ILE A 541 14.65 1.14 6.97
C ILE A 541 15.58 0.06 6.40
N ASN A 542 15.46 -0.21 5.11
CA ASN A 542 16.46 -0.97 4.37
C ASN A 542 17.42 0.00 3.67
N TYR A 543 18.54 0.29 4.32
CA TYR A 543 19.52 1.23 3.80
C TYR A 543 20.16 0.75 2.48
N SER A 544 20.34 -0.56 2.27
CA SER A 544 20.91 -1.08 1.02
C SER A 544 19.95 -0.95 -0.16
N ALA A 545 18.64 -0.86 0.08
CA ALA A 545 17.64 -0.61 -0.95
C ALA A 545 17.15 0.85 -0.96
N GLN A 546 17.62 1.69 -0.03
CA GLN A 546 17.04 3.01 0.26
C GLN A 546 15.50 2.98 0.35
N GLN A 547 14.94 1.94 0.98
CA GLN A 547 13.50 1.70 1.05
C GLN A 547 12.98 1.69 2.49
N CYS A 548 11.81 2.26 2.68
CA CYS A 548 11.00 2.04 3.87
C CYS A 548 10.15 0.80 3.66
N ILE A 549 10.17 -0.12 4.63
CA ILE A 549 9.54 -1.42 4.47
C ILE A 549 8.55 -1.66 5.59
N ASP A 550 7.30 -1.93 5.23
CA ASP A 550 6.29 -2.45 6.15
C ASP A 550 6.54 -3.94 6.38
N THR A 551 6.98 -4.31 7.58
CA THR A 551 7.30 -5.71 7.92
C THR A 551 6.05 -6.57 8.15
N LYS A 552 4.85 -5.97 8.21
CA LYS A 552 3.59 -6.60 8.65
C LYS A 552 3.62 -7.12 10.10
N LEU A 553 4.72 -6.98 10.83
CA LEU A 553 4.79 -7.24 12.27
C LEU A 553 4.14 -6.10 13.04
N THR A 554 3.73 -6.33 14.29
CA THR A 554 3.21 -5.22 15.11
C THR A 554 4.31 -4.24 15.42
N ASN A 555 3.94 -2.97 15.64
CA ASN A 555 4.85 -1.95 16.15
C ASN A 555 5.34 -2.19 17.60
N LEU A 556 4.90 -3.27 18.24
CA LEU A 556 5.43 -3.75 19.53
C LEU A 556 6.70 -4.57 19.35
N CYS A 557 7.07 -4.94 18.14
CA CYS A 557 8.34 -5.58 17.86
C CYS A 557 9.50 -4.56 17.82
N ILE A 558 10.59 -4.83 18.54
CA ILE A 558 11.80 -3.97 18.55
C ILE A 558 12.87 -4.55 17.65
N GLU A 559 13.23 -5.82 17.84
CA GLU A 559 14.21 -6.50 16.97
C GLU A 559 13.51 -7.54 16.13
N ILE A 560 13.90 -7.62 14.86
CA ILE A 560 13.44 -8.64 13.93
C ILE A 560 14.57 -9.61 13.62
N TYR A 561 14.21 -10.85 13.32
CA TYR A 561 15.14 -11.80 12.72
C TYR A 561 14.50 -12.44 11.49
N SER A 562 15.32 -12.66 10.46
CA SER A 562 14.88 -13.25 9.20
C SER A 562 15.36 -14.69 9.15
N GLN A 563 14.44 -15.66 9.19
CA GLN A 563 14.76 -17.09 9.06
C GLN A 563 13.81 -17.71 8.03
N SER A 564 14.37 -18.33 6.99
CA SER A 564 13.63 -19.19 6.06
C SER A 564 12.35 -18.58 5.47
N GLN A 565 12.48 -17.42 4.80
CA GLN A 565 11.41 -16.65 4.12
C GLN A 565 10.51 -15.77 5.01
N ASN A 566 10.35 -16.09 6.30
CA ASN A 566 9.49 -15.29 7.19
C ASN A 566 10.29 -14.32 8.07
N ILE A 567 9.71 -13.14 8.29
CA ILE A 567 10.20 -12.20 9.30
C ILE A 567 9.48 -12.53 10.59
N LYS A 568 10.24 -12.74 11.65
CA LYS A 568 9.70 -12.94 12.98
C LYS A 568 10.25 -11.87 13.90
N CYS A 569 9.47 -11.55 14.92
CA CYS A 569 9.98 -10.71 15.97
C CYS A 569 10.97 -11.50 16.84
N LYS A 570 12.14 -10.93 17.09
CA LYS A 570 13.16 -11.48 18.00
C LYS A 570 12.92 -11.01 19.42
N THR A 571 12.67 -9.70 19.60
CA THR A 571 12.43 -9.09 20.90
C THR A 571 11.28 -8.11 20.83
N CYS A 572 10.42 -8.19 21.85
CA CYS A 572 9.25 -7.33 21.99
C CYS A 572 9.55 -6.14 22.88
N LYS A 573 8.80 -5.06 22.67
CA LYS A 573 8.89 -3.81 23.45
C LYS A 573 8.55 -4.01 24.91
N TYR A 574 7.60 -4.91 25.19
CA TYR A 574 7.11 -5.15 26.53
C TYR A 574 7.58 -6.51 27.06
N PRO A 575 8.06 -6.59 28.32
CA PRO A 575 8.41 -7.85 28.95
C PRO A 575 7.25 -8.84 28.94
N ASN A 576 7.56 -10.14 28.83
CA ASN A 576 6.61 -11.27 28.81
C ASN A 576 5.67 -11.34 27.58
N SER A 577 5.86 -10.49 26.57
CA SER A 577 5.18 -10.64 25.28
C SER A 577 5.80 -11.78 24.48
N ASP A 578 5.01 -12.48 23.67
CA ASP A 578 5.51 -13.61 22.87
C ASP A 578 6.00 -13.14 21.47
N PRO A 579 7.31 -13.21 21.18
CA PRO A 579 7.84 -12.82 19.87
C PRO A 579 7.33 -13.70 18.72
N ASN A 580 6.97 -14.96 18.98
CA ASN A 580 6.40 -15.86 17.96
C ASN A 580 4.95 -15.51 17.62
N ASN A 581 4.22 -14.92 18.56
CA ASN A 581 2.85 -14.43 18.37
C ASN A 581 2.82 -12.90 18.13
N ASN A 582 3.82 -12.38 17.40
CA ASN A 582 3.89 -10.99 16.96
C ASN A 582 3.86 -9.96 18.12
N CYS A 583 4.48 -10.29 19.25
CA CYS A 583 4.52 -9.47 20.46
C CYS A 583 3.15 -9.18 21.09
N LEU A 584 2.18 -10.05 20.83
CA LEU A 584 0.96 -10.12 21.61
C LEU A 584 1.24 -10.85 22.92
N CYS A 585 0.46 -10.54 23.95
CA CYS A 585 0.53 -11.30 25.19
C CYS A 585 0.13 -12.76 24.92
N PRO A 586 0.88 -13.74 25.44
CA PRO A 586 0.52 -15.15 25.30
C PRO A 586 -0.84 -15.42 25.95
N SER A 587 -1.49 -16.51 25.53
CA SER A 587 -2.80 -16.89 26.08
C SER A 587 -2.76 -16.99 27.61
N GLY A 588 -3.76 -16.42 28.29
CA GLY A 588 -3.79 -16.31 29.75
C GLY A 588 -3.07 -15.08 30.32
N MET A 589 -2.63 -14.14 29.48
CA MET A 589 -2.05 -12.86 29.90
C MET A 589 -2.71 -11.67 29.17
N PHE A 590 -2.67 -10.49 29.77
CA PHE A 590 -3.12 -9.23 29.17
C PHE A 590 -2.04 -8.15 29.26
N LEU A 591 -2.08 -7.18 28.35
CA LEU A 591 -1.19 -6.02 28.39
C LEU A 591 -1.73 -4.99 29.39
N ASP A 592 -1.03 -4.80 30.50
CA ASP A 592 -1.32 -3.72 31.44
C ASP A 592 -0.77 -2.39 30.89
N SER A 593 -1.65 -1.43 30.65
CA SER A 593 -1.29 -0.10 30.12
C SER A 593 -0.45 0.73 31.10
N THR A 594 -0.47 0.41 32.39
CA THR A 594 0.21 1.11 33.47
C THR A 594 1.64 0.61 33.62
N THR A 595 1.83 -0.71 33.67
CA THR A 595 3.16 -1.32 33.83
C THR A 595 3.86 -1.58 32.50
N LEU A 596 3.15 -1.45 31.37
CA LEU A 596 3.65 -1.72 30.02
C LEU A 596 4.28 -3.13 29.91
N SER A 597 3.62 -4.13 30.48
CA SER A 597 4.07 -5.52 30.50
C SER A 597 2.89 -6.50 30.41
N CYS A 598 3.10 -7.69 29.85
CA CYS A 598 2.09 -8.74 29.93
C CYS A 598 1.99 -9.28 31.36
N GLN A 599 0.81 -9.13 31.96
CA GLN A 599 0.48 -9.65 33.28
C GLN A 599 -0.45 -10.86 33.16
N LYS A 600 -0.36 -11.78 34.11
CA LYS A 600 -1.25 -12.95 34.14
C LYS A 600 -2.68 -12.51 34.36
N CYS A 601 -3.60 -13.13 33.63
CA CYS A 601 -5.01 -13.06 33.95
C CYS A 601 -5.26 -13.64 35.34
N ASN A 602 -6.38 -13.25 35.95
CA ASN A 602 -6.83 -13.87 37.18
C ASN A 602 -7.01 -15.39 36.95
N PRO A 603 -6.62 -16.28 37.90
CA PRO A 603 -6.72 -17.73 37.79
C PRO A 603 -8.03 -18.30 37.19
N TYR A 604 -9.17 -17.64 37.38
CA TYR A 604 -10.46 -18.08 36.83
C TYR A 604 -10.75 -17.63 35.39
N CYS A 605 -9.93 -16.74 34.82
CA CYS A 605 -9.99 -16.38 33.40
C CYS A 605 -9.10 -17.31 32.58
N LEU A 606 -9.64 -17.86 31.48
CA LEU A 606 -8.82 -18.51 30.44
C LEU A 606 -8.11 -17.47 29.57
N THR A 607 -8.81 -16.39 29.22
CA THR A 607 -8.24 -15.20 28.57
C THR A 607 -8.86 -13.95 29.18
N CYS A 608 -8.13 -12.83 29.21
CA CYS A 608 -8.60 -11.55 29.75
C CYS A 608 -8.07 -10.37 28.92
N LYS A 609 -8.67 -9.20 29.09
CA LYS A 609 -8.34 -7.97 28.34
C LYS A 609 -8.35 -6.77 29.27
N THR A 610 -7.41 -5.84 29.11
CA THR A 610 -7.28 -4.56 29.87
C THR A 610 -6.98 -4.65 31.37
N SER A 611 -7.48 -5.67 32.09
CA SER A 611 -7.17 -5.93 33.50
C SER A 611 -7.19 -7.44 33.78
N SER A 612 -6.65 -7.87 34.93
CA SER A 612 -6.61 -9.30 35.32
C SER A 612 -8.01 -9.91 35.44
N ASP A 613 -8.99 -9.12 35.83
CA ASP A 613 -10.34 -9.58 36.20
C ASP A 613 -11.38 -9.36 35.08
N ASN A 614 -10.98 -8.74 33.97
CA ASN A 614 -11.86 -8.53 32.82
C ASN A 614 -11.65 -9.67 31.82
N CYS A 615 -12.20 -10.83 32.15
CA CYS A 615 -12.06 -12.04 31.36
C CYS A 615 -12.76 -11.87 29.99
N THR A 616 -12.13 -12.34 28.92
CA THR A 616 -12.75 -12.53 27.60
C THR A 616 -13.25 -13.96 27.41
N SER A 617 -12.68 -14.91 28.13
CA SER A 617 -13.20 -16.27 28.30
C SER A 617 -12.87 -16.81 29.69
N CYS A 618 -13.77 -17.61 30.25
CA CYS A 618 -13.62 -18.22 31.57
C CYS A 618 -12.94 -19.58 31.47
N LEU A 619 -12.29 -20.01 32.56
CA LEU A 619 -11.65 -21.32 32.63
C LEU A 619 -12.68 -22.45 32.58
N TYR A 620 -13.86 -22.22 33.16
CA TYR A 620 -14.95 -23.20 33.21
C TYR A 620 -16.14 -22.79 32.31
N PRO A 621 -16.81 -23.76 31.66
CA PRO A 621 -17.88 -23.50 30.69
C PRO A 621 -19.22 -23.05 31.32
N ASP A 622 -19.38 -23.22 32.63
CA ASP A 622 -20.52 -22.81 33.43
C ASP A 622 -20.40 -21.37 33.99
N GLN A 623 -19.38 -20.63 33.55
CA GLN A 623 -19.11 -19.25 33.93
C GLN A 623 -19.27 -18.28 32.74
N ALA A 624 -19.72 -17.05 33.02
CA ALA A 624 -19.91 -16.01 32.01
C ALA A 624 -18.90 -14.85 32.18
N PRO A 625 -18.21 -14.43 31.10
CA PRO A 625 -17.45 -13.18 31.08
C PRO A 625 -18.36 -11.96 31.37
N PRO A 626 -17.83 -10.84 31.89
CA PRO A 626 -16.41 -10.53 32.12
C PRO A 626 -15.87 -10.93 33.49
N GLN A 627 -16.72 -11.23 34.48
CA GLN A 627 -16.29 -11.57 35.85
C GLN A 627 -16.17 -13.08 36.11
N CYS A 628 -16.58 -13.93 35.15
CA CYS A 628 -16.65 -15.38 35.31
C CYS A 628 -17.54 -15.84 36.48
N ASN A 629 -18.64 -15.13 36.68
CA ASN A 629 -19.69 -15.56 37.59
C ASN A 629 -20.45 -16.75 36.99
N CYS A 630 -21.02 -17.59 37.86
CA CYS A 630 -21.81 -18.74 37.44
C CYS A 630 -23.01 -18.33 36.57
N ILE A 631 -23.21 -19.03 35.45
CA ILE A 631 -24.30 -18.75 34.50
C ILE A 631 -25.67 -19.07 35.13
N GLN A 632 -25.73 -20.10 35.98
CA GLN A 632 -26.96 -20.54 36.61
C GLN A 632 -27.14 -19.91 38.00
N LYS A 633 -28.35 -19.42 38.29
CA LYS A 633 -28.68 -18.74 39.55
C LYS A 633 -28.68 -19.64 40.79
N ASN A 634 -28.79 -20.95 40.60
CA ASN A 634 -28.72 -21.96 41.65
C ASN A 634 -27.29 -22.45 41.89
N MET A 635 -26.29 -21.71 41.42
CA MET A 635 -24.88 -21.99 41.65
C MET A 635 -24.22 -20.77 42.29
N TYR A 636 -23.23 -21.02 43.14
CA TYR A 636 -22.38 -19.99 43.73
C TYR A 636 -20.91 -20.30 43.41
N LEU A 637 -20.10 -19.26 43.46
CA LEU A 637 -18.66 -19.38 43.27
C LEU A 637 -18.01 -19.76 44.60
N ASP A 638 -17.39 -20.94 44.67
CA ASP A 638 -16.69 -21.38 45.87
C ASP A 638 -15.33 -20.64 46.06
N THR A 639 -14.63 -20.91 47.16
CA THR A 639 -13.32 -20.29 47.44
C THR A 639 -12.24 -20.63 46.40
N SER A 640 -12.45 -21.68 45.62
CA SER A 640 -11.56 -22.11 44.53
C SER A 640 -11.98 -21.54 43.17
N HIS A 641 -13.00 -20.66 43.15
CA HIS A 641 -13.56 -20.05 41.95
C HIS A 641 -14.19 -21.05 40.97
N ILE A 642 -14.76 -22.14 41.50
CA ILE A 642 -15.52 -23.14 40.75
C ILE A 642 -17.00 -22.96 41.09
N CYS A 643 -17.87 -23.11 40.10
CA CYS A 643 -19.31 -23.04 40.32
C CYS A 643 -19.80 -24.31 41.00
N GLN A 644 -20.31 -24.16 42.21
CA GLN A 644 -20.93 -25.24 42.97
C GLN A 644 -22.42 -25.01 43.05
N TYR A 645 -23.20 -26.09 43.06
CA TYR A 645 -24.63 -25.98 43.26
C TYR A 645 -24.94 -25.52 44.67
N CYS A 646 -25.91 -24.62 44.77
CA CYS A 646 -26.56 -24.31 46.03
C CYS A 646 -27.22 -25.56 46.61
N SER A 647 -27.36 -25.57 47.93
CA SER A 647 -28.14 -26.57 48.64
C SER A 647 -29.54 -26.63 48.06
N TYR A 648 -30.15 -27.82 48.06
CA TYR A 648 -31.52 -28.03 47.58
C TYR A 648 -32.56 -27.15 48.28
N LYS A 649 -32.22 -26.58 49.44
CA LYS A 649 -33.05 -25.65 50.20
C LYS A 649 -33.06 -24.24 49.60
N CYS A 650 -32.09 -23.89 48.76
CA CYS A 650 -31.90 -22.56 48.22
C CYS A 650 -32.30 -22.48 46.74
N LEU A 651 -32.92 -21.38 46.34
CA LEU A 651 -33.05 -20.98 44.93
C LEU A 651 -31.81 -20.24 44.44
N SER A 652 -31.20 -19.44 45.32
CA SER A 652 -29.87 -18.83 45.14
C SER A 652 -29.14 -18.80 46.49
N CYS A 653 -27.82 -18.85 46.46
CA CYS A 653 -26.95 -18.85 47.63
C CYS A 653 -25.68 -18.04 47.37
N GLU A 654 -24.96 -17.68 48.42
CA GLU A 654 -23.72 -16.88 48.34
C GLU A 654 -22.61 -17.53 49.19
N PHE A 655 -21.40 -17.62 48.67
CA PHE A 655 -20.18 -18.14 49.32
C PHE A 655 -20.17 -19.63 49.77
N GLN A 656 -21.31 -20.23 50.11
CA GLN A 656 -21.45 -21.63 50.53
C GLN A 656 -22.85 -22.18 50.18
N SER A 657 -22.96 -23.51 50.01
CA SER A 657 -24.18 -24.15 49.50
C SER A 657 -25.42 -23.85 50.34
N ASP A 658 -25.29 -23.76 51.67
CA ASP A 658 -26.43 -23.61 52.59
C ASP A 658 -26.72 -22.15 52.99
N LEU A 659 -25.94 -21.17 52.53
CA LEU A 659 -26.20 -19.75 52.81
C LEU A 659 -27.15 -19.20 51.74
N CYS A 660 -28.43 -19.57 51.86
CA CYS A 660 -29.44 -19.15 50.89
C CYS A 660 -29.64 -17.63 50.93
N THR A 661 -29.45 -16.97 49.78
CA THR A 661 -29.90 -15.58 49.57
C THR A 661 -31.37 -15.54 49.17
N GLN A 662 -31.86 -16.62 48.57
CA GLN A 662 -33.28 -16.85 48.29
C GLN A 662 -33.63 -18.32 48.58
N CYS A 663 -34.68 -18.57 49.35
CA CYS A 663 -35.15 -19.93 49.62
C CYS A 663 -35.81 -20.57 48.39
N GLY A 664 -35.69 -21.90 48.29
CA GLY A 664 -36.45 -22.70 47.33
C GLY A 664 -37.96 -22.64 47.61
N PHE A 665 -38.76 -23.13 46.67
CA PHE A 665 -40.23 -23.05 46.75
C PHE A 665 -40.79 -23.69 48.05
N TYR A 666 -41.75 -23.00 48.67
CA TYR A 666 -42.47 -23.37 49.92
C TYR A 666 -41.61 -23.47 51.19
N ARG A 667 -40.37 -22.97 51.11
CA ARG A 667 -39.47 -22.78 52.25
C ARG A 667 -39.41 -21.29 52.59
N GLU A 668 -39.42 -20.99 53.89
CA GLU A 668 -39.33 -19.63 54.40
C GLU A 668 -38.13 -19.49 55.33
N THR A 669 -37.74 -18.25 55.66
CA THR A 669 -36.61 -17.86 56.55
C THR A 669 -35.19 -18.12 56.01
N PRO A 670 -34.70 -17.34 55.02
CA PRO A 670 -33.27 -17.32 54.71
C PRO A 670 -32.47 -16.90 55.97
N PRO A 671 -31.31 -17.53 56.28
CA PRO A 671 -30.56 -18.49 55.46
C PRO A 671 -30.93 -19.97 55.66
N LEU A 672 -31.80 -20.33 56.61
CA LEU A 672 -32.06 -21.74 56.99
C LEU A 672 -33.09 -22.46 56.10
N CYS A 673 -34.04 -21.73 55.52
CA CYS A 673 -35.02 -22.20 54.53
C CYS A 673 -35.75 -23.52 54.91
N ASN A 674 -36.49 -23.48 56.02
CA ASN A 674 -37.32 -24.59 56.51
C ASN A 674 -38.70 -24.63 55.85
N CYS A 675 -39.37 -25.80 55.84
CA CYS A 675 -40.74 -25.92 55.32
C CYS A 675 -41.74 -25.12 56.15
N SER A 676 -42.65 -24.44 55.46
CA SER A 676 -43.72 -23.67 56.11
C SER A 676 -44.68 -24.58 56.89
N PRO A 677 -45.34 -24.13 57.98
CA PRO A 677 -46.08 -25.00 58.91
C PRO A 677 -47.23 -25.85 58.33
N GLN A 678 -47.69 -25.54 57.12
CA GLN A 678 -48.74 -26.30 56.40
C GLN A 678 -48.15 -27.38 55.47
N TYR A 679 -46.82 -27.56 55.51
CA TYR A 679 -46.06 -28.40 54.60
C TYR A 679 -45.12 -29.32 55.40
N GLN A 680 -45.08 -30.61 55.04
CA GLN A 680 -44.18 -31.61 55.61
C GLN A 680 -42.97 -31.83 54.66
N GLU A 681 -41.78 -31.91 55.24
CA GLU A 681 -40.54 -32.20 54.50
C GLU A 681 -40.45 -33.69 54.19
N ILE A 682 -40.54 -34.05 52.90
CA ILE A 682 -40.41 -35.42 52.42
C ILE A 682 -39.39 -35.42 51.29
N ASN A 683 -38.34 -36.23 51.42
CA ASN A 683 -37.24 -36.32 50.45
C ASN A 683 -36.70 -34.94 50.03
N GLN A 684 -36.40 -34.07 51.01
CA GLN A 684 -35.75 -32.77 50.77
C GLN A 684 -36.64 -31.75 50.01
N ILE A 685 -37.94 -32.02 49.84
CA ILE A 685 -38.92 -31.10 49.23
C ILE A 685 -40.08 -30.89 50.22
N CYS A 686 -40.56 -29.65 50.35
CA CYS A 686 -41.65 -29.28 51.25
C CYS A 686 -43.00 -29.47 50.53
N TYR A 687 -43.80 -30.41 50.99
CA TYR A 687 -45.12 -30.68 50.42
C TYR A 687 -46.24 -30.27 51.37
N PRO A 688 -47.30 -29.60 50.90
CA PRO A 688 -48.43 -29.24 51.76
C PRO A 688 -49.06 -30.52 52.32
N LEU A 689 -49.35 -30.57 53.62
CA LEU A 689 -49.98 -31.75 54.22
C LEU A 689 -51.45 -31.80 53.80
N ILE A 690 -51.70 -32.51 52.70
CA ILE A 690 -52.98 -32.58 52.01
C ILE A 690 -53.51 -34.02 52.10
N CYS A 691 -54.74 -34.18 52.58
CA CYS A 691 -55.47 -35.44 52.51
C CYS A 691 -55.66 -35.88 51.06
N ASP A 692 -55.54 -37.19 50.80
CA ASP A 692 -55.70 -37.74 49.47
C ASP A 692 -57.09 -37.36 48.93
N THR A 693 -57.06 -36.77 47.75
CA THR A 693 -58.13 -35.91 47.25
C THR A 693 -59.42 -36.67 47.02
N LYS A 694 -59.33 -37.99 46.81
CA LYS A 694 -60.42 -38.96 46.66
C LYS A 694 -61.34 -39.02 47.88
N CYS A 695 -60.90 -38.40 48.97
CA CYS A 695 -61.39 -38.61 50.32
C CYS A 695 -61.80 -37.28 50.93
N GLU A 696 -62.93 -37.28 51.61
CA GLU A 696 -63.48 -36.07 52.20
C GLU A 696 -62.79 -35.73 53.52
N SER A 697 -62.19 -36.72 54.18
CA SER A 697 -61.30 -36.54 55.33
C SER A 697 -60.26 -37.67 55.46
N CYS A 698 -59.06 -37.38 56.00
CA CYS A 698 -57.96 -38.32 56.27
C CYS A 698 -57.32 -38.09 57.67
N SER A 699 -56.60 -39.08 58.23
CA SER A 699 -55.91 -38.96 59.52
C SER A 699 -54.50 -39.56 59.53
N ASN A 700 -53.54 -38.87 60.17
CA ASN A 700 -52.12 -39.20 60.37
C ASN A 700 -51.23 -39.35 59.11
N THR A 701 -51.76 -39.84 57.99
CA THR A 701 -51.12 -39.88 56.67
C THR A 701 -52.16 -39.58 55.58
N SER A 702 -51.74 -39.06 54.42
CA SER A 702 -52.67 -38.51 53.43
C SER A 702 -53.60 -39.55 52.78
N SER A 703 -53.19 -40.81 52.56
CA SER A 703 -53.89 -41.81 51.73
C SER A 703 -54.86 -42.77 52.44
N ASN A 704 -55.10 -42.60 53.74
CA ASN A 704 -56.02 -43.45 54.50
C ASN A 704 -57.39 -42.77 54.67
N CYS A 705 -58.35 -43.16 53.84
CA CYS A 705 -59.59 -42.44 53.62
C CYS A 705 -60.73 -42.88 54.53
N ALA A 706 -61.19 -41.99 55.41
CA ALA A 706 -62.30 -42.27 56.32
C ALA A 706 -63.66 -42.22 55.59
N THR A 707 -63.79 -41.37 54.57
CA THR A 707 -64.97 -41.23 53.67
C THR A 707 -64.54 -40.78 52.27
N CYS A 708 -65.24 -41.19 51.20
CA CYS A 708 -64.91 -40.86 49.80
C CYS A 708 -65.88 -39.88 49.14
N LYS A 709 -65.36 -39.11 48.18
CA LYS A 709 -66.07 -37.99 47.52
C LYS A 709 -66.85 -38.38 46.25
N GLN A 710 -67.76 -37.48 45.86
CA GLN A 710 -68.82 -37.69 44.85
C GLN A 710 -68.29 -38.13 43.47
N GLY A 711 -68.91 -39.16 42.88
CA GLY A 711 -68.53 -39.71 41.56
C GLY A 711 -67.47 -40.83 41.61
N ARG A 712 -67.04 -41.23 42.82
CA ARG A 712 -66.14 -42.38 43.05
C ARG A 712 -66.80 -43.52 43.80
N ILE A 713 -66.28 -44.72 43.59
CA ILE A 713 -66.78 -45.96 44.22
C ILE A 713 -65.64 -46.72 44.94
N GLN A 714 -65.93 -47.38 46.09
CA GLN A 714 -65.10 -48.32 46.90
C GLN A 714 -64.02 -47.77 47.90
N PRO A 715 -64.37 -47.32 49.13
CA PRO A 715 -63.37 -47.01 50.19
C PRO A 715 -62.70 -48.26 50.76
N PRO A 716 -61.39 -48.25 51.12
CA PRO A 716 -60.52 -47.08 51.29
C PRO A 716 -59.81 -46.55 50.02
N ASN A 717 -60.06 -47.11 48.82
CA ASN A 717 -59.22 -46.86 47.63
C ASN A 717 -59.83 -45.97 46.51
N CYS A 718 -61.16 -45.87 46.41
CA CYS A 718 -61.97 -44.90 45.64
C CYS A 718 -61.52 -44.48 44.21
N VAL A 719 -62.14 -45.02 43.15
CA VAL A 719 -61.76 -44.85 41.70
C VAL A 719 -62.88 -44.29 40.78
N CYS A 720 -62.51 -43.71 39.61
CA CYS A 720 -63.36 -43.02 38.58
C CYS A 720 -63.75 -43.89 37.36
N ASP A 721 -64.84 -43.53 36.64
CA ASP A 721 -65.41 -44.26 35.48
C ASP A 721 -64.83 -43.82 34.09
N ILE A 722 -65.06 -44.59 33.01
CA ILE A 722 -64.45 -44.39 31.67
C ILE A 722 -64.94 -43.11 30.96
N ASN A 723 -64.01 -42.35 30.33
CA ASN A 723 -64.17 -40.99 29.71
C ASN A 723 -64.43 -39.83 30.68
N TYR A 724 -64.26 -40.07 31.97
CA TYR A 724 -64.22 -39.06 33.01
C TYR A 724 -62.79 -38.90 33.49
N ILE A 725 -62.34 -37.66 33.63
CA ILE A 725 -61.08 -37.36 34.29
C ILE A 725 -61.32 -37.15 35.76
N GLU A 726 -60.42 -37.73 36.53
CA GLU A 726 -60.28 -37.50 37.96
C GLU A 726 -60.07 -35.99 38.19
N ASN A 727 -61.01 -35.34 38.88
CA ASN A 727 -60.82 -33.98 39.34
C ASN A 727 -59.79 -34.04 40.47
N LEU A 728 -58.51 -33.93 40.13
CA LEU A 728 -57.40 -34.02 41.08
C LEU A 728 -57.44 -32.92 42.15
N PHE A 729 -58.27 -31.88 42.00
CA PHE A 729 -58.41 -30.79 42.97
C PHE A 729 -59.37 -31.12 44.13
N ASP A 730 -60.48 -31.82 43.87
CA ASP A 730 -61.44 -32.19 44.92
C ASP A 730 -61.66 -33.70 45.02
N GLY A 731 -61.06 -34.51 44.17
CA GLY A 731 -61.24 -35.94 44.07
C GLY A 731 -62.65 -36.40 43.68
N THR A 732 -63.40 -35.63 42.92
CA THR A 732 -64.59 -36.12 42.19
C THR A 732 -64.20 -36.51 40.75
N CYS A 733 -65.11 -36.96 39.89
CA CYS A 733 -64.80 -37.32 38.49
C CYS A 733 -65.71 -36.54 37.52
N VAL A 734 -65.16 -35.91 36.47
CA VAL A 734 -65.90 -35.02 35.53
C VAL A 734 -65.47 -35.23 34.06
N PRO A 735 -66.32 -34.94 33.05
CA PRO A 735 -65.97 -35.08 31.63
C PRO A 735 -65.10 -33.91 31.11
N CYS A 736 -64.22 -34.13 30.11
CA CYS A 736 -63.38 -33.07 29.53
C CYS A 736 -64.21 -31.93 28.88
N PRO A 737 -63.85 -30.64 29.09
CA PRO A 737 -64.56 -29.49 28.50
C PRO A 737 -64.45 -29.41 26.97
N GLN A 738 -65.44 -28.79 26.28
CA GLN A 738 -65.40 -28.56 24.82
C GLN A 738 -64.13 -27.78 24.39
N GLY A 739 -63.50 -28.21 23.28
CA GLY A 739 -62.28 -27.60 22.74
C GLY A 739 -60.98 -28.12 23.36
N GLN A 740 -61.06 -29.20 24.14
CA GLN A 740 -59.91 -29.92 24.70
C GLN A 740 -60.05 -31.42 24.44
N PHE A 741 -58.94 -32.16 24.38
CA PHE A 741 -58.96 -33.62 24.28
C PHE A 741 -58.11 -34.25 25.39
N TYR A 742 -58.50 -35.43 25.85
CA TYR A 742 -57.74 -36.15 26.88
C TYR A 742 -56.50 -36.81 26.26
N ASP A 743 -55.33 -36.31 26.65
CA ASP A 743 -54.07 -36.92 26.27
C ASP A 743 -53.73 -38.01 27.30
N SER A 744 -53.80 -39.28 26.87
CA SER A 744 -53.54 -40.44 27.74
C SER A 744 -52.10 -40.55 28.22
N LYS A 745 -51.14 -39.84 27.58
CA LYS A 745 -49.75 -39.74 28.06
C LYS A 745 -49.55 -38.63 29.08
N GLN A 746 -50.27 -37.52 28.94
CA GLN A 746 -50.18 -36.38 29.88
C GLN A 746 -51.23 -36.44 31.01
N GLN A 747 -52.17 -37.40 30.93
CA GLN A 747 -53.28 -37.58 31.87
C GLN A 747 -54.07 -36.29 32.17
N ALA A 748 -54.25 -35.44 31.16
CA ALA A 748 -54.95 -34.16 31.27
C ALA A 748 -55.72 -33.83 29.98
N CYS A 749 -56.76 -32.99 30.08
CA CYS A 749 -57.40 -32.42 28.89
C CYS A 749 -56.54 -31.25 28.39
N ILE A 750 -56.05 -31.33 27.16
CA ILE A 750 -55.19 -30.30 26.54
C ILE A 750 -56.00 -29.49 25.54
N ALA A 751 -55.84 -28.16 25.57
CA ALA A 751 -56.51 -27.25 24.64
C ALA A 751 -55.94 -27.33 23.22
N CYS A 752 -56.83 -27.20 22.24
CA CYS A 752 -56.47 -27.11 20.83
C CYS A 752 -55.75 -25.79 20.49
N ILE A 753 -54.81 -25.82 19.55
CA ILE A 753 -54.07 -24.63 19.09
C ILE A 753 -54.97 -23.82 18.16
N ALA A 754 -55.18 -22.53 18.44
CA ALA A 754 -55.99 -21.65 17.58
C ALA A 754 -55.43 -21.59 16.14
N PRO A 755 -56.27 -21.63 15.08
CA PRO A 755 -57.72 -21.40 15.08
C PRO A 755 -58.60 -22.68 15.18
N CYS A 756 -58.10 -23.76 15.79
CA CYS A 756 -58.89 -24.96 16.07
C CYS A 756 -59.93 -24.75 17.19
N LYS A 757 -61.20 -25.06 16.88
CA LYS A 757 -62.31 -25.10 17.84
C LYS A 757 -62.39 -26.45 18.55
N SER A 758 -62.10 -27.55 17.85
CA SER A 758 -61.90 -28.87 18.46
C SER A 758 -60.78 -29.65 17.75
N CYS A 759 -60.15 -30.59 18.45
CA CYS A 759 -58.99 -31.35 17.99
C CYS A 759 -58.95 -32.72 18.68
N SER A 760 -58.20 -33.68 18.12
CA SER A 760 -58.09 -35.03 18.68
C SER A 760 -56.67 -35.58 18.56
N GLY A 761 -56.17 -36.18 19.65
CA GLY A 761 -54.89 -36.88 19.71
C GLY A 761 -53.65 -35.97 19.77
N GLN A 762 -53.65 -34.84 19.05
CA GLN A 762 -52.61 -33.80 19.11
C GLN A 762 -53.24 -32.40 18.97
N ALA A 763 -52.63 -31.39 19.60
CA ALA A 763 -53.21 -30.05 19.70
C ALA A 763 -53.32 -29.29 18.37
N ASN A 764 -52.61 -29.71 17.32
CA ASN A 764 -52.65 -29.15 15.95
C ASN A 764 -53.43 -30.02 14.95
N TYR A 765 -54.07 -31.11 15.40
CA TYR A 765 -54.86 -31.99 14.55
C TYR A 765 -56.33 -31.60 14.66
N CYS A 766 -56.75 -30.70 13.78
CA CYS A 766 -58.02 -30.01 13.89
C CYS A 766 -59.19 -30.87 13.43
N LEU A 767 -60.29 -30.87 14.19
CA LEU A 767 -61.55 -31.54 13.85
C LEU A 767 -62.69 -30.56 13.51
N GLU A 768 -62.59 -29.32 13.99
CA GLU A 768 -63.53 -28.24 13.70
C GLU A 768 -62.82 -26.89 13.88
N CYS A 769 -63.03 -25.95 12.95
CA CYS A 769 -62.46 -24.60 13.02
C CYS A 769 -63.43 -23.59 13.66
N TYR A 770 -62.91 -22.46 14.17
CA TYR A 770 -63.76 -21.31 14.52
C TYR A 770 -64.42 -20.71 13.26
N GLU A 771 -65.58 -20.06 13.42
CA GLU A 771 -66.32 -19.40 12.33
C GLU A 771 -65.41 -18.44 11.53
N GLY A 772 -65.43 -18.55 10.20
CA GLY A 772 -64.62 -17.72 9.29
C GLY A 772 -63.35 -18.39 8.74
N PHE A 773 -62.98 -19.57 9.24
CA PHE A 773 -61.82 -20.35 8.79
C PHE A 773 -62.27 -21.59 7.99
N ILE A 774 -61.48 -21.98 6.99
CA ILE A 774 -61.66 -23.20 6.19
C ILE A 774 -60.75 -24.29 6.72
N GLU A 775 -61.33 -25.46 6.98
CA GLU A 775 -60.60 -26.66 7.33
C GLU A 775 -60.07 -27.36 6.07
N GLU A 776 -58.75 -27.56 5.99
CA GLU A 776 -58.11 -28.25 4.89
C GLU A 776 -57.04 -29.21 5.42
N LYS A 777 -57.27 -30.53 5.29
CA LYS A 777 -56.37 -31.60 5.76
C LYS A 777 -56.04 -31.50 7.27
N ASN A 778 -57.06 -31.29 8.10
CA ASN A 778 -56.96 -31.18 9.57
C ASN A 778 -56.16 -29.97 10.06
N ASP A 779 -56.11 -28.90 9.26
CA ASP A 779 -55.55 -27.59 9.59
C ASP A 779 -56.56 -26.48 9.25
N CYS A 780 -56.60 -25.40 10.04
CA CYS A 780 -57.54 -24.28 9.85
C CYS A 780 -56.83 -23.11 9.17
N LYS A 781 -57.27 -22.76 7.96
CA LYS A 781 -56.71 -21.68 7.15
C LYS A 781 -57.77 -20.62 6.83
N CYS A 782 -57.32 -19.41 6.51
CA CYS A 782 -58.20 -18.41 5.91
C CYS A 782 -58.39 -18.68 4.41
N GLN A 783 -59.48 -18.17 3.83
CA GLN A 783 -59.67 -18.15 2.37
C GLN A 783 -58.52 -17.43 1.65
N GLU A 784 -58.28 -17.74 0.37
CA GLU A 784 -57.27 -17.04 -0.43
C GLU A 784 -57.47 -15.52 -0.37
N GLY A 785 -56.38 -14.78 -0.08
CA GLY A 785 -56.41 -13.32 0.10
C GLY A 785 -56.66 -12.85 1.54
N PHE A 786 -56.80 -13.76 2.50
CA PHE A 786 -56.92 -13.46 3.93
C PHE A 786 -55.83 -14.15 4.75
N SER A 787 -55.40 -13.52 5.83
CA SER A 787 -54.40 -14.05 6.76
C SER A 787 -54.90 -13.96 8.20
N VAL A 788 -54.43 -14.88 9.03
CA VAL A 788 -54.80 -14.92 10.45
C VAL A 788 -54.19 -13.72 11.17
N ALA A 789 -55.03 -12.90 11.78
CA ALA A 789 -54.63 -11.79 12.62
C ALA A 789 -55.07 -12.01 14.06
N LYS A 790 -54.30 -11.46 15.00
CA LYS A 790 -54.66 -11.46 16.42
C LYS A 790 -55.36 -10.15 16.77
N ILE A 791 -56.65 -10.23 17.04
CA ILE A 791 -57.48 -9.12 17.51
C ILE A 791 -57.46 -9.10 19.05
N GLN A 792 -57.76 -7.95 19.66
CA GLN A 792 -57.77 -7.74 21.11
C GLN A 792 -58.47 -8.91 21.88
N ASN A 793 -57.92 -9.27 23.05
CA ASN A 793 -58.32 -10.41 23.89
C ASN A 793 -58.07 -11.83 23.31
N ASN A 794 -56.91 -12.08 22.66
CA ASN A 794 -56.55 -13.42 22.15
C ASN A 794 -57.55 -14.00 21.13
N LYS A 795 -58.39 -13.17 20.52
CA LYS A 795 -59.33 -13.57 19.47
C LYS A 795 -58.62 -13.54 18.11
N TYR A 796 -58.77 -14.59 17.32
CA TYR A 796 -58.17 -14.68 15.99
C TYR A 796 -59.25 -14.51 14.93
N ASP A 797 -58.92 -13.79 13.87
CA ASP A 797 -59.84 -13.54 12.75
C ASP A 797 -59.09 -13.59 11.42
N CYS A 798 -59.81 -13.82 10.34
CA CYS A 798 -59.28 -13.78 8.98
C CYS A 798 -59.41 -12.36 8.43
N LEU A 799 -58.31 -11.61 8.44
CA LEU A 799 -58.25 -10.26 7.90
C LEU A 799 -57.72 -10.27 6.47
N LYS A 800 -58.15 -9.31 5.65
CA LYS A 800 -57.66 -9.20 4.27
C LYS A 800 -56.16 -8.93 4.25
N ASN A 801 -55.45 -9.52 3.30
CA ASN A 801 -54.02 -9.28 3.16
C ASN A 801 -53.75 -7.84 2.75
N MET A 802 -52.79 -7.19 3.40
CA MET A 802 -52.17 -5.96 2.92
C MET A 802 -50.72 -6.19 2.51
N GLY A 803 -50.30 -5.46 1.48
CA GLY A 803 -48.94 -5.44 0.99
C GLY A 803 -48.04 -4.51 1.80
N VAL A 804 -46.74 -4.67 1.56
CA VAL A 804 -45.72 -3.76 2.05
C VAL A 804 -44.68 -3.53 0.96
N SER A 805 -44.28 -2.28 0.81
CA SER A 805 -43.14 -1.90 -0.01
C SER A 805 -41.99 -1.43 0.88
N LEU A 806 -40.77 -1.78 0.50
CA LEU A 806 -39.57 -1.41 1.23
C LEU A 806 -38.78 -0.37 0.44
N ASN A 807 -38.48 0.76 1.07
CA ASN A 807 -37.52 1.73 0.56
C ASN A 807 -36.43 1.98 1.62
N ILE A 808 -35.22 2.29 1.16
CA ILE A 808 -34.14 2.73 2.04
C ILE A 808 -33.91 4.23 1.88
N VAL A 809 -33.81 4.92 3.00
CA VAL A 809 -33.56 6.37 3.04
C VAL A 809 -32.30 6.62 3.83
N TYR A 810 -31.37 7.35 3.23
CA TYR A 810 -30.21 7.87 3.93
C TYR A 810 -30.50 9.31 4.36
N SER A 811 -30.49 9.57 5.67
CA SER A 811 -30.77 10.89 6.24
C SER A 811 -29.96 11.12 7.50
N LYS A 812 -29.49 12.35 7.72
CA LYS A 812 -28.71 12.72 8.92
C LYS A 812 -27.59 11.72 9.26
N SER A 813 -26.82 11.29 8.25
CA SER A 813 -25.70 10.35 8.40
C SER A 813 -26.06 8.93 8.85
N SER A 814 -27.34 8.53 8.75
CA SER A 814 -27.84 7.20 9.10
C SER A 814 -28.70 6.61 7.98
N TYR A 815 -28.75 5.28 7.89
CA TYR A 815 -29.62 4.55 6.97
C TYR A 815 -30.90 4.12 7.68
N TYR A 816 -32.05 4.29 7.03
CA TYR A 816 -33.37 3.93 7.55
C TYR A 816 -34.10 3.03 6.56
N LEU A 817 -34.69 1.95 7.05
CA LEU A 817 -35.61 1.10 6.31
C LEU A 817 -37.02 1.62 6.54
N ASN A 818 -37.66 2.03 5.45
CA ASN A 818 -39.04 2.54 5.45
C ASN A 818 -39.94 1.47 4.83
N PHE A 819 -40.70 0.79 5.68
CA PHE A 819 -41.73 -0.16 5.27
C PHE A 819 -43.04 0.62 5.12
N LYS A 820 -43.50 0.80 3.89
CA LYS A 820 -44.75 1.48 3.58
C LYS A 820 -45.83 0.45 3.26
N PHE A 821 -46.82 0.37 4.13
CA PHE A 821 -47.98 -0.50 4.01
C PHE A 821 -49.06 0.17 3.17
N ASP A 822 -49.95 -0.64 2.59
CA ASP A 822 -51.06 -0.13 1.79
C ASP A 822 -52.05 0.71 2.61
N LEU A 823 -52.11 0.48 3.93
CA LEU A 823 -53.05 1.09 4.88
C LEU A 823 -52.32 1.55 6.15
N ASP A 824 -52.93 2.50 6.89
CA ASP A 824 -52.40 2.96 8.18
C ASP A 824 -52.39 1.81 9.19
N ILE A 825 -51.26 1.63 9.89
CA ILE A 825 -51.06 0.49 10.80
C ILE A 825 -51.19 0.88 12.27
N GLU A 826 -51.66 -0.05 13.10
CA GLU A 826 -51.65 0.11 14.55
C GLU A 826 -50.23 0.16 15.11
N ASN A 827 -50.09 0.77 16.30
CA ASN A 827 -48.82 0.74 17.02
C ASN A 827 -48.46 -0.72 17.36
N ILE A 828 -47.25 -1.13 16.99
CA ILE A 828 -46.69 -2.41 17.43
C ILE A 828 -46.54 -2.42 18.96
N SER A 829 -46.68 -3.61 19.55
CA SER A 829 -46.62 -3.79 21.00
C SER A 829 -45.31 -3.27 21.60
N SER A 830 -45.34 -2.85 22.86
CA SER A 830 -44.16 -2.37 23.59
C SER A 830 -43.00 -3.39 23.59
N TYR A 831 -43.33 -4.68 23.53
CA TYR A 831 -42.36 -5.75 23.34
C TYR A 831 -41.56 -5.60 22.04
N TYR A 832 -42.22 -5.40 20.90
CA TYR A 832 -41.54 -5.24 19.61
C TYR A 832 -40.92 -3.85 19.42
N GLN A 833 -41.41 -2.83 20.13
CA GLN A 833 -40.73 -1.53 20.19
C GLN A 833 -39.32 -1.65 20.79
N GLN A 834 -39.13 -2.55 21.76
CA GLN A 834 -37.84 -2.80 22.41
C GLN A 834 -37.03 -3.93 21.72
N ASN A 835 -37.69 -4.84 21.01
CA ASN A 835 -37.10 -6.05 20.43
C ASN A 835 -37.46 -6.21 18.95
N ILE A 836 -37.15 -5.19 18.13
CA ILE A 836 -37.54 -5.16 16.71
C ILE A 836 -36.91 -6.30 15.89
N ASP A 837 -35.77 -6.84 16.32
CA ASP A 837 -35.10 -8.01 15.76
C ASP A 837 -35.92 -9.31 15.88
N LYS A 838 -36.88 -9.36 16.83
CA LYS A 838 -37.82 -10.47 16.98
C LYS A 838 -38.98 -10.39 15.99
N LEU A 839 -39.25 -9.21 15.43
CA LEU A 839 -40.29 -8.99 14.43
C LEU A 839 -39.73 -9.07 13.00
N ILE A 840 -38.51 -8.56 12.80
CA ILE A 840 -37.89 -8.38 11.49
C ILE A 840 -36.44 -8.86 11.53
N ASN A 841 -36.04 -9.69 10.56
CA ASN A 841 -34.66 -10.08 10.33
C ASN A 841 -34.06 -9.33 9.15
N LEU A 842 -32.98 -8.60 9.38
CA LEU A 842 -32.18 -7.96 8.34
C LEU A 842 -30.93 -8.81 8.08
N TYR A 843 -30.63 -9.10 6.82
CA TYR A 843 -29.35 -9.70 6.45
C TYR A 843 -28.77 -9.17 5.15
N PHE A 844 -27.45 -9.04 5.11
CA PHE A 844 -26.66 -8.70 3.93
C PHE A 844 -25.89 -9.93 3.47
N GLN A 845 -25.83 -10.16 2.15
CA GLN A 845 -25.07 -11.28 1.59
C GLN A 845 -23.58 -11.12 1.94
N GLU A 846 -22.96 -12.18 2.48
CA GLU A 846 -21.52 -12.24 2.83
C GLU A 846 -21.05 -11.26 3.93
N ILE A 847 -21.96 -10.54 4.59
CA ILE A 847 -21.63 -9.64 5.70
C ILE A 847 -22.09 -10.25 7.04
N PRO A 848 -21.16 -10.53 7.97
CA PRO A 848 -21.50 -11.01 9.31
C PRO A 848 -22.47 -10.07 10.04
N SER A 849 -23.47 -10.65 10.73
CA SER A 849 -24.51 -9.91 11.47
C SER A 849 -23.96 -9.06 12.63
N ASN A 850 -22.74 -9.31 13.11
CA ASN A 850 -22.12 -8.48 14.13
C ASN A 850 -21.65 -7.09 13.63
N LEU A 851 -21.69 -6.83 12.32
CA LEU A 851 -21.28 -5.54 11.73
C LEU A 851 -22.43 -4.53 11.63
N TYR A 852 -23.68 -4.95 11.86
CA TYR A 852 -24.86 -4.09 11.79
C TYR A 852 -25.93 -4.53 12.80
N SER A 853 -26.85 -3.63 13.14
CA SER A 853 -28.07 -3.97 13.88
C SER A 853 -29.22 -3.07 13.44
N ILE A 854 -30.45 -3.39 13.86
CA ILE A 854 -31.62 -2.56 13.64
C ILE A 854 -32.18 -2.07 14.98
N SER A 855 -32.69 -0.84 15.01
CA SER A 855 -33.23 -0.25 16.24
C SER A 855 -34.22 0.89 15.94
N ASN A 856 -34.80 1.43 17.01
CA ASN A 856 -35.66 2.63 16.99
C ASN A 856 -36.83 2.52 15.98
N PRO A 857 -37.69 1.49 16.08
CA PRO A 857 -38.88 1.42 15.25
C PRO A 857 -39.80 2.60 15.57
N THR A 858 -40.22 3.33 14.54
CA THR A 858 -41.18 4.43 14.67
C THR A 858 -42.29 4.25 13.65
N ILE A 859 -43.54 4.44 14.07
CA ILE A 859 -44.72 4.31 13.20
C ILE A 859 -45.28 5.71 12.96
N SER A 860 -45.50 6.02 11.69
CA SER A 860 -46.12 7.27 11.24
C SER A 860 -47.13 6.95 10.15
N GLY A 861 -48.40 6.81 10.53
CA GLY A 861 -49.47 6.37 9.64
C GLY A 861 -49.21 4.96 9.10
N ASN A 862 -49.18 4.81 7.78
CA ASN A 862 -48.89 3.56 7.08
C ASN A 862 -47.39 3.24 6.92
N THR A 863 -46.50 3.93 7.64
CA THR A 863 -45.05 3.72 7.48
C THR A 863 -44.41 3.31 8.81
N LEU A 864 -43.72 2.16 8.79
CA LEU A 864 -42.80 1.74 9.85
C LEU A 864 -41.37 2.09 9.42
N ILE A 865 -40.68 2.90 10.23
CA ILE A 865 -39.31 3.34 10.00
C ILE A 865 -38.39 2.66 11.01
N VAL A 866 -37.35 1.99 10.53
CA VAL A 866 -36.37 1.29 11.36
C VAL A 866 -34.96 1.79 11.03
N LYS A 867 -34.19 2.19 12.03
CA LYS A 867 -32.80 2.65 11.84
C LYS A 867 -31.87 1.44 11.70
N ILE A 868 -31.00 1.46 10.69
CA ILE A 868 -29.86 0.54 10.57
C ILE A 868 -28.64 1.15 11.25
N ASN A 869 -28.14 0.51 12.30
CA ASN A 869 -26.92 0.89 12.98
C ASN A 869 -25.73 0.16 12.35
N ILE A 870 -24.83 0.90 11.72
CA ILE A 870 -23.63 0.35 11.11
C ILE A 870 -22.47 0.42 12.11
N MET A 871 -21.98 -0.73 12.57
CA MET A 871 -20.91 -0.80 13.57
C MET A 871 -19.52 -0.68 12.94
N LYS A 872 -19.37 -1.12 11.68
CA LYS A 872 -18.15 -1.05 10.84
C LYS A 872 -18.55 -0.87 9.37
N SER A 873 -17.82 -0.07 8.61
CA SER A 873 -18.08 0.12 7.17
C SER A 873 -17.81 -1.17 6.38
N PHE A 874 -18.66 -1.47 5.38
CA PHE A 874 -18.53 -2.65 4.52
C PHE A 874 -19.03 -2.39 3.09
N GLN A 875 -18.68 -3.28 2.17
CA GLN A 875 -19.13 -3.24 0.77
C GLN A 875 -20.25 -4.25 0.54
N THR A 876 -21.38 -3.80 0.01
CA THR A 876 -22.47 -4.65 -0.46
C THR A 876 -23.29 -3.88 -1.48
N LEU A 877 -24.08 -4.55 -2.31
CA LEU A 877 -24.97 -3.90 -3.28
C LEU A 877 -26.45 -4.02 -2.91
N SER A 878 -26.78 -4.97 -2.03
CA SER A 878 -28.16 -5.26 -1.66
C SER A 878 -28.27 -5.93 -0.29
N GLY A 879 -29.41 -5.74 0.35
CA GLY A 879 -29.82 -6.44 1.56
C GLY A 879 -31.19 -7.09 1.39
N LYS A 880 -31.51 -8.00 2.30
CA LYS A 880 -32.82 -8.64 2.37
C LYS A 880 -33.41 -8.50 3.76
N VAL A 881 -34.72 -8.33 3.82
CA VAL A 881 -35.50 -8.23 5.05
C VAL A 881 -36.61 -9.25 5.07
N LYS A 882 -36.78 -9.95 6.18
CA LYS A 882 -37.82 -10.97 6.37
C LYS A 882 -38.63 -10.66 7.64
N PHE A 883 -39.96 -10.78 7.58
CA PHE A 883 -40.82 -10.69 8.76
C PHE A 883 -40.94 -12.06 9.44
N PHE A 884 -40.83 -12.11 10.77
CA PHE A 884 -41.03 -13.33 11.54
C PHE A 884 -42.48 -13.52 11.98
N ASP A 885 -43.19 -12.43 12.29
CA ASP A 885 -44.58 -12.46 12.71
C ASP A 885 -45.37 -11.34 12.04
N THR A 886 -46.07 -11.67 10.96
CA THR A 886 -46.91 -10.71 10.24
C THR A 886 -48.25 -10.46 10.91
N SER A 887 -48.66 -11.31 11.87
CA SER A 887 -49.95 -11.19 12.57
C SER A 887 -50.02 -9.98 13.52
N GLN A 888 -48.87 -9.36 13.80
CA GLN A 888 -48.71 -8.20 14.66
C GLN A 888 -48.82 -6.87 13.90
N ILE A 889 -48.80 -6.92 12.57
CA ILE A 889 -48.92 -5.73 11.72
C ILE A 889 -50.34 -5.72 11.17
N VAL A 890 -51.23 -5.03 11.89
CA VAL A 890 -52.66 -4.91 11.59
C VAL A 890 -52.96 -3.44 11.27
N ASP A 891 -53.91 -3.20 10.37
CA ASP A 891 -54.32 -1.83 10.07
C ASP A 891 -55.18 -1.22 11.20
N VAL A 892 -55.24 0.11 11.26
CA VAL A 892 -56.00 0.84 12.31
C VAL A 892 -57.49 0.48 12.34
N SER A 893 -58.07 0.09 11.19
CA SER A 893 -59.47 -0.35 11.12
C SER A 893 -59.68 -1.82 11.50
N LYS A 894 -58.60 -2.58 11.72
CA LYS A 894 -58.58 -4.02 12.05
C LYS A 894 -59.29 -4.91 11.03
N ASN A 895 -59.26 -4.50 9.76
CA ASN A 895 -59.81 -5.25 8.64
C ASN A 895 -58.74 -5.92 7.77
N TYR A 896 -57.48 -5.50 7.93
CA TYR A 896 -56.34 -5.93 7.15
C TYR A 896 -55.15 -6.32 8.02
N VAL A 897 -54.37 -7.30 7.55
CA VAL A 897 -53.14 -7.76 8.21
C VAL A 897 -52.06 -8.00 7.17
N LEU A 898 -50.80 -7.84 7.57
CA LEU A 898 -49.67 -8.04 6.66
C LEU A 898 -49.65 -9.49 6.14
N ASP A 899 -49.58 -9.62 4.82
CA ASP A 899 -49.62 -10.91 4.13
C ASP A 899 -48.49 -11.84 4.63
N ARG A 900 -48.85 -13.10 4.91
CA ARG A 900 -47.89 -14.14 5.32
C ARG A 900 -46.82 -14.42 4.28
N ILE A 901 -47.01 -14.05 3.01
CA ILE A 901 -46.00 -14.18 1.97
C ILE A 901 -44.67 -13.51 2.36
N TYR A 902 -44.68 -12.44 3.15
CA TYR A 902 -43.47 -11.76 3.62
C TYR A 902 -42.71 -12.51 4.74
N GLN A 903 -43.30 -13.59 5.29
CA GLN A 903 -42.60 -14.57 6.14
C GLN A 903 -41.92 -15.67 5.32
N ILE A 904 -42.20 -15.78 4.02
CA ILE A 904 -41.62 -16.80 3.16
C ILE A 904 -40.64 -16.14 2.18
N ASN A 905 -41.04 -15.01 1.62
CA ASN A 905 -40.32 -14.26 0.60
C ASN A 905 -39.73 -12.96 1.19
N PRO A 906 -38.42 -12.91 1.46
CA PRO A 906 -37.76 -11.71 1.95
C PRO A 906 -37.83 -10.56 0.94
N LEU A 907 -38.12 -9.36 1.42
CA LEU A 907 -38.05 -8.13 0.65
C LEU A 907 -36.59 -7.79 0.37
N SER A 908 -36.24 -7.55 -0.90
CA SER A 908 -34.89 -7.14 -1.28
C SER A 908 -34.83 -5.63 -1.47
N PHE A 909 -33.71 -5.03 -1.10
CA PHE A 909 -33.44 -3.60 -1.32
C PHE A 909 -31.99 -3.41 -1.73
N THR A 910 -31.70 -2.34 -2.46
CA THR A 910 -30.33 -1.98 -2.87
C THR A 910 -29.71 -1.02 -1.85
N ILE A 911 -28.48 -1.29 -1.43
CA ILE A 911 -27.71 -0.43 -0.52
C ILE A 911 -26.23 -0.57 -0.89
N GLY A 912 -25.55 0.53 -1.19
CA GLY A 912 -24.12 0.52 -1.51
C GLY A 912 -23.74 1.22 -2.84
N PRO A 913 -22.55 0.95 -3.41
CA PRO A 913 -21.67 -0.20 -3.11
C PRO A 913 -21.00 -0.17 -1.75
N PHE A 914 -20.87 0.99 -1.11
CA PHE A 914 -20.25 1.12 0.21
C PHE A 914 -21.26 1.62 1.24
N VAL A 915 -21.30 0.94 2.39
CA VAL A 915 -22.13 1.30 3.54
C VAL A 915 -21.21 1.73 4.65
N PHE A 916 -21.31 3.00 5.07
CA PHE A 916 -20.35 3.61 5.98
C PHE A 916 -20.88 3.68 7.41
N LYS A 917 -19.97 3.48 8.38
CA LYS A 917 -20.21 3.85 9.77
C LYS A 917 -20.37 5.37 9.87
N GLU A 918 -21.32 5.83 10.69
CA GLU A 918 -21.65 7.24 10.89
C GLU A 918 -20.42 8.13 11.20
N SER A 919 -19.49 7.62 12.01
CA SER A 919 -18.24 8.33 12.37
C SER A 919 -17.26 8.50 11.20
N THR A 920 -17.35 7.68 10.15
CA THR A 920 -16.48 7.74 8.96
C THR A 920 -16.89 8.88 8.00
N LEU A 921 -18.08 9.46 8.19
CA LEU A 921 -18.69 10.44 7.29
C LEU A 921 -18.43 11.91 7.72
N GLY A 922 -17.39 12.16 8.52
CA GLY A 922 -17.00 13.48 9.02
C GLY A 922 -16.45 14.42 7.91
N SER A 923 -17.13 15.57 7.76
CA SER A 923 -16.92 16.84 7.02
C SER A 923 -15.87 17.05 5.90
N GLY A 924 -15.19 16.05 5.36
CA GLY A 924 -14.28 16.24 4.21
C GLY A 924 -14.13 15.02 3.29
N PHE A 925 -14.35 13.81 3.83
CA PHE A 925 -14.13 12.56 3.11
C PHE A 925 -15.12 12.33 1.96
N ILE A 926 -16.37 12.76 2.09
CA ILE A 926 -17.40 12.58 1.05
C ILE A 926 -17.06 13.39 -0.21
N ASN A 927 -16.53 14.61 -0.07
CA ASN A 927 -16.15 15.43 -1.23
C ASN A 927 -14.95 14.82 -1.95
N GLN A 928 -13.93 14.33 -1.23
CA GLN A 928 -12.78 13.64 -1.83
C GLN A 928 -13.13 12.32 -2.52
N VAL A 929 -14.13 11.59 -2.01
CA VAL A 929 -14.61 10.35 -2.64
C VAL A 929 -15.49 10.64 -3.86
N LEU A 930 -16.31 11.71 -3.82
CA LEU A 930 -17.11 12.15 -4.97
C LEU A 930 -16.22 12.68 -6.10
N ASP A 931 -15.19 13.46 -5.79
CA ASP A 931 -14.25 14.01 -6.77
C ASP A 931 -13.44 12.88 -7.46
N ASN A 932 -13.08 11.83 -6.72
CA ASN A 932 -12.40 10.66 -7.29
C ASN A 932 -13.32 9.74 -8.12
N LEU A 933 -14.62 9.66 -7.79
CA LEU A 933 -15.58 8.83 -8.53
C LEU A 933 -16.05 9.49 -9.84
N GLU A 934 -16.18 10.83 -9.88
CA GLU A 934 -16.45 11.58 -11.13
C GLU A 934 -15.28 11.49 -12.12
N TYR A 935 -14.04 11.35 -11.63
CA TYR A 935 -12.86 11.26 -12.50
C TYR A 935 -12.70 9.88 -13.18
N GLN A 936 -13.30 8.81 -12.64
CA GLN A 936 -13.03 7.44 -13.11
C GLN A 936 -14.17 6.74 -13.88
N ASN A 937 -15.43 7.16 -13.78
CA ASN A 937 -16.52 6.46 -14.48
C ASN A 937 -17.68 7.38 -14.87
N ALA A 938 -17.82 7.68 -16.18
CA ALA A 938 -18.91 8.48 -16.75
C ALA A 938 -20.32 7.82 -16.69
N GLY A 939 -20.48 6.70 -15.97
CA GLY A 939 -21.73 5.93 -15.91
C GLY A 939 -22.53 6.03 -14.60
N VAL A 940 -22.06 6.72 -13.56
CA VAL A 940 -22.66 6.66 -12.21
C VAL A 940 -23.39 7.96 -11.84
N ASN A 941 -24.36 8.38 -12.65
CA ASN A 941 -25.07 9.66 -12.45
C ASN A 941 -26.15 9.63 -11.35
N LYS A 942 -26.62 8.46 -10.92
CA LYS A 942 -27.72 8.36 -9.95
C LYS A 942 -27.29 8.47 -8.48
N ILE A 943 -26.10 7.95 -8.14
CA ILE A 943 -25.58 7.92 -6.75
C ILE A 943 -25.02 9.29 -6.33
N ALA A 944 -24.33 9.99 -7.23
CA ALA A 944 -23.81 11.34 -6.97
C ALA A 944 -24.94 12.36 -6.76
N GLN A 945 -26.07 12.20 -7.46
CA GLN A 945 -27.24 13.08 -7.30
C GLN A 945 -27.95 12.88 -5.94
N ASP A 946 -28.06 11.64 -5.46
CA ASP A 946 -28.71 11.35 -4.17
C ASP A 946 -27.86 11.80 -2.96
N LEU A 947 -26.53 11.71 -3.06
CA LEU A 947 -25.61 12.24 -2.04
C LEU A 947 -25.53 13.77 -2.03
N ARG A 948 -25.64 14.45 -3.18
CA ARG A 948 -25.73 15.92 -3.24
C ARG A 948 -27.03 16.45 -2.63
N LYS A 949 -28.16 15.77 -2.85
CA LYS A 949 -29.45 16.16 -2.23
C LYS A 949 -29.44 16.07 -0.70
N ALA A 950 -28.74 15.07 -0.13
CA ALA A 950 -28.61 14.95 1.32
C ALA A 950 -27.74 16.07 1.94
N ASN A 951 -26.68 16.51 1.25
CA ASN A 951 -25.79 17.58 1.74
C ASN A 951 -26.41 18.99 1.65
N PHE A 952 -27.28 19.26 0.66
CA PHE A 952 -27.98 20.55 0.56
C PHE A 952 -28.97 20.80 1.70
N SER A 953 -29.48 19.76 2.37
CA SER A 953 -30.38 19.88 3.52
C SER A 953 -29.71 20.25 4.85
N ARG A 954 -28.38 20.42 4.89
CA ARG A 954 -27.62 20.89 6.07
C ARG A 954 -27.36 22.39 6.09
N ASN A 955 -27.65 23.13 5.01
CA ASN A 955 -27.45 24.58 4.90
C ASN A 955 -28.77 25.38 4.82
N SER A 956 -29.87 24.83 5.35
CA SER A 956 -31.14 25.54 5.57
C SER A 956 -31.68 25.25 6.97
#